data_AF-A0A672LIF9-F1
#
_entry.id   AF-A0A672LIF9-F1
#
_cell.length_a   1.000
_cell.length_b   1.000
_cell.length_c   1.000
_cell.angle_alpha   90.00
_cell.angle_beta   90.00
_cell.angle_gamma   90.00
#
_symmetry.space_group_name_H-M   'P 1'
#
loop_
_entity.id
_entity.type
_entity.pdbx_description
1 polymer ?
#
loop_
_entity_poly.entity_id
_entity_poly.type
_entity_poly.pdbx_seq_one_letter_code
_entity_poly.pdbx_strand_id
1 'polypeptide(L)'
;MQPLRDAELGASTFFASPLPHDVCGSNGLPLTPNSIKILGRFQILKTITHPRLCQYVDITRGKHERLVIVAEHYEKSLKDFLMQGKAVSPEKVLQVAYEVLEGLEFMNKHGMVHRALSPNNVLLDCVGKVKLAKFGLYHMTDHGADVDFPIGYPSYLPPEVIAQGCFYSSNPSIIEAPLPSGPKTDVWSLGVLLFELCAVRSQSFHRFCLTRTKLNFHNANHCFLNNLWCYCTYVVYVLTKTCPPTPAELLGDSVFESISCQYTPYQSPVRLFAAAPRCAHLQLPEDISELCKENYLAERAIDEVYHLWCLAGGDLEKELTNQEIIQSKPPICTLPRFILEDGESFGQGRDRSFLLDDTTVTLSLNQLKNRLKDVAGETYYPLLEDEQSSLPQSYSSNELSATITLPLIIRERDTEYQLTRIVLFDRLLKAYPYKKNQVWKEARVDIPPLLRGLAWAALLGVEGDIRSKYDGIDKDTPIPTDRQIEVDIPRCHQYDELLSSPQGHIKFRRVLKAWVVSHPDLVYWQGLDSLCAPFLYLNFSNEALAYACMSAFIPKYLYNFFLKDNSHVIQEYLTVFSQMIAFHDPELSNHLNEIGFIPDLYAIPWFLTMFTHVFPLHKIFHLWDTLLLGNSSFPFCIGVAILQQLRDRLLANGFNECILLFSDLPEIDIERCVRESINLFCWTPKSATYCQHAQPNKPASDSNSFGKTPSYYSSEYQDLTKTDLSREPLKLSELKAEVSPRISVEDLIDLCELSGPAYFKTPVKRARTGKPKILAVDIRSLEDFSRGHIPGSINIPYSSTFGAEGELLQCPVTSTLAGYRFRVIVILSSIMKNATTFATHLLKVNFPRVCVLDGGMNKMKSTGLLTVPSPQI
;
A
#
# COMPACT_ATOMS: atom_id res chain seq x y z
N MET A 1 -8.43 -14.40 2.00
CA MET A 1 -8.49 -14.27 3.47
C MET A 1 -9.67 -15.10 3.95
N GLN A 2 -9.72 -15.52 5.22
CA GLN A 2 -10.86 -16.32 5.69
C GLN A 2 -12.09 -15.42 5.89
N PRO A 3 -13.29 -15.86 5.47
CA PRO A 3 -14.53 -15.15 5.77
C PRO A 3 -14.85 -15.24 7.27
N LEU A 4 -15.53 -14.22 7.81
CA LEU A 4 -15.87 -14.13 9.24
C LEU A 4 -16.69 -15.33 9.75
N ARG A 5 -17.66 -15.80 8.97
CA ARG A 5 -18.58 -16.91 9.32
C ARG A 5 -19.27 -16.69 10.66
N ASP A 6 -19.04 -17.58 11.61
CA ASP A 6 -19.53 -17.61 12.99
C ASP A 6 -18.53 -17.02 14.00
N ALA A 7 -17.35 -16.58 13.53
CA ALA A 7 -16.37 -15.93 14.37
C ALA A 7 -16.78 -14.50 14.75
N GLU A 8 -16.21 -14.03 15.86
CA GLU A 8 -16.34 -12.67 16.34
C GLU A 8 -14.99 -11.93 16.26
N LEU A 9 -15.03 -10.60 16.41
CA LEU A 9 -13.83 -9.78 16.59
C LEU A 9 -13.51 -9.73 18.09
N GLY A 10 -12.43 -10.37 18.52
CA GLY A 10 -11.94 -10.29 19.90
C GLY A 10 -10.82 -9.27 20.05
N ALA A 11 -10.95 -8.36 21.02
CA ALA A 11 -9.91 -7.42 21.43
C ALA A 11 -9.26 -7.86 22.76
N SER A 12 -7.94 -7.72 22.86
CA SER A 12 -7.16 -7.98 24.09
C SER A 12 -6.05 -6.95 24.24
N THR A 13 -5.53 -6.73 25.45
CA THR A 13 -4.57 -5.64 25.73
C THR A 13 -3.48 -6.03 26.71
N PHE A 14 -2.29 -5.48 26.48
CA PHE A 14 -1.11 -5.63 27.33
C PHE A 14 -0.22 -4.38 27.17
N PHE A 15 0.83 -4.29 27.97
CA PHE A 15 1.80 -3.19 27.95
C PHE A 15 3.17 -3.70 27.52
N ALA A 16 3.83 -2.98 26.60
CA ALA A 16 5.25 -3.18 26.36
C ALA A 16 6.09 -2.64 27.53
N SER A 17 7.27 -3.21 27.77
CA SER A 17 8.17 -2.70 28.81
C SER A 17 8.68 -1.30 28.45
N PRO A 18 8.64 -0.32 29.37
CA PRO A 18 9.09 1.04 29.08
C PRO A 18 10.61 1.09 28.97
N LEU A 19 11.12 1.78 27.95
CA LEU A 19 12.55 2.10 27.87
C LEU A 19 12.87 3.30 28.77
N PRO A 20 14.08 3.36 29.37
CA PRO A 20 14.52 4.55 30.10
C PRO A 20 14.48 5.79 29.22
N HIS A 21 13.96 6.90 29.76
CA HIS A 21 14.00 8.19 29.09
C HIS A 21 15.45 8.66 28.88
N ASP A 22 15.65 9.51 27.87
CA ASP A 22 16.92 10.19 27.54
C ASP A 22 18.11 9.29 27.09
N VAL A 23 17.85 8.05 26.66
CA VAL A 23 18.88 7.18 26.06
C VAL A 23 18.81 7.20 24.53
N CYS A 24 19.90 7.63 23.89
CA CYS A 24 20.12 7.46 22.45
C CYS A 24 20.86 6.15 22.13
N GLY A 25 20.59 5.59 20.95
CA GLY A 25 21.38 4.50 20.39
C GLY A 25 22.78 4.95 19.95
N SER A 26 23.62 4.00 19.54
CA SER A 26 25.00 4.25 19.06
C SER A 26 25.08 5.13 17.80
N ASN A 27 23.96 5.33 17.12
CA ASN A 27 23.78 6.23 15.97
C ASN A 27 23.31 7.64 16.35
N GLY A 28 23.15 7.95 17.64
CA GLY A 28 22.67 9.25 18.13
C GLY A 28 21.16 9.48 18.02
N LEU A 29 20.40 8.52 17.48
CA LEU A 29 18.94 8.58 17.41
C LEU A 29 18.32 8.06 18.73
N PRO A 30 17.12 8.51 19.12
CA PRO A 30 16.41 7.95 20.28
C PRO A 30 16.16 6.45 20.10
N LEU A 31 16.23 5.68 21.18
CA LEU A 31 15.92 4.25 21.12
C LEU A 31 14.46 4.01 20.69
N THR A 32 14.24 3.10 19.74
CA THR A 32 12.90 2.72 19.29
C THR A 32 12.12 2.06 20.44
N PRO A 33 10.95 2.62 20.85
CA PRO A 33 10.09 2.05 21.90
C PRO A 33 9.75 0.58 21.66
N ASN A 34 9.66 -0.20 22.74
CA ASN A 34 9.37 -1.64 22.66
C ASN A 34 8.00 -1.91 22.02
N SER A 35 7.00 -1.05 22.26
CA SER A 35 5.71 -1.11 21.57
C SER A 35 5.83 -0.99 20.04
N ILE A 36 6.76 -0.17 19.52
CA ILE A 36 7.01 -0.01 18.09
C ILE A 36 7.77 -1.23 17.52
N LYS A 37 8.68 -1.83 18.29
CA LYS A 37 9.31 -3.11 17.88
C LYS A 37 8.26 -4.22 17.75
N ILE A 38 7.35 -4.31 18.71
CA ILE A 38 6.23 -5.26 18.72
C ILE A 38 5.29 -4.99 17.53
N LEU A 39 4.93 -3.73 17.26
CA LEU A 39 4.11 -3.32 16.11
C LEU A 39 4.69 -3.84 14.78
N GLY A 40 6.01 -3.71 14.60
CA GLY A 40 6.73 -4.23 13.44
C GLY A 40 6.72 -5.76 13.35
N ARG A 41 6.98 -6.47 14.47
CA ARG A 41 6.94 -7.94 14.52
C ARG A 41 5.53 -8.51 14.31
N PHE A 42 4.49 -7.79 14.73
CA PHE A 42 3.10 -8.24 14.59
C PHE A 42 2.66 -8.42 13.13
N GLN A 43 3.19 -7.62 12.19
CA GLN A 43 2.67 -7.60 10.81
C GLN A 43 2.80 -8.94 10.07
N ILE A 44 3.70 -9.85 10.46
CA ILE A 44 3.75 -11.20 9.89
C ILE A 44 2.53 -12.04 10.31
N LEU A 45 2.01 -11.82 11.52
CA LEU A 45 0.87 -12.56 12.08
C LEU A 45 -0.42 -12.29 11.30
N LYS A 46 -0.60 -11.08 10.75
CA LYS A 46 -1.70 -10.73 9.84
C LYS A 46 -1.70 -11.57 8.54
N THR A 47 -0.57 -12.18 8.17
CA THR A 47 -0.47 -13.05 6.99
C THR A 47 -0.67 -14.54 7.28
N ILE A 48 -0.76 -14.90 8.56
CA ILE A 48 -0.99 -16.28 9.00
C ILE A 48 -2.46 -16.60 8.83
N THR A 49 -2.75 -17.61 8.01
CA THR A 49 -4.09 -18.14 7.82
C THR A 49 -4.00 -19.66 7.87
N HIS A 50 -4.75 -20.28 8.78
CA HIS A 50 -4.80 -21.72 8.97
C HIS A 50 -6.13 -22.11 9.64
N PRO A 51 -6.79 -23.24 9.31
CA PRO A 51 -8.06 -23.64 9.93
C PRO A 51 -8.00 -23.81 11.45
N ARG A 52 -6.81 -24.08 12.01
CA ARG A 52 -6.58 -24.31 13.45
C ARG A 52 -6.05 -23.12 14.21
N LEU A 53 -5.87 -21.96 13.57
CA LEU A 53 -5.36 -20.76 14.20
C LEU A 53 -6.40 -19.63 14.09
N CYS A 54 -6.53 -18.82 15.12
CA CYS A 54 -7.33 -17.60 15.07
C CYS A 54 -6.61 -16.55 14.21
N GLN A 55 -7.24 -16.03 13.16
CA GLN A 55 -6.62 -15.01 12.30
C GLN A 55 -6.35 -13.73 13.10
N TYR A 56 -5.09 -13.26 13.14
CA TYR A 56 -4.78 -11.92 13.66
C TYR A 56 -5.24 -10.86 12.66
N VAL A 57 -5.95 -9.85 13.15
CA VAL A 57 -6.59 -8.83 12.32
C VAL A 57 -5.79 -7.54 12.37
N ASP A 58 -5.54 -7.01 13.57
CA ASP A 58 -4.89 -5.72 13.72
C ASP A 58 -4.24 -5.51 15.09
N ILE A 59 -3.41 -4.47 15.19
CA ILE A 59 -2.78 -4.04 16.43
C ILE A 59 -2.75 -2.51 16.47
N THR A 60 -3.15 -1.91 17.59
CA THR A 60 -3.11 -0.47 17.79
C THR A 60 -2.29 -0.12 19.02
N ARG A 61 -1.44 0.92 18.90
CA ARG A 61 -0.66 1.48 19.99
C ARG A 61 -1.45 2.59 20.69
N GLY A 62 -1.69 2.41 21.97
CA GLY A 62 -2.33 3.38 22.85
C GLY A 62 -1.32 4.18 23.66
N LYS A 63 -1.83 4.91 24.65
CA LYS A 63 -1.01 5.71 25.59
C LYS A 63 -0.18 4.80 26.50
N HIS A 64 0.98 5.29 26.94
CA HIS A 64 1.86 4.63 27.92
C HIS A 64 2.28 3.20 27.52
N GLU A 65 2.75 3.00 26.29
CA GLU A 65 3.19 1.69 25.77
C GLU A 65 2.11 0.57 25.76
N ARG A 66 0.84 0.90 26.02
CA ARG A 66 -0.28 -0.04 25.89
C ARG A 66 -0.46 -0.44 24.43
N LEU A 67 -0.61 -1.73 24.18
CA LEU A 67 -1.01 -2.30 22.89
C LEU A 67 -2.40 -2.94 23.03
N VAL A 68 -3.19 -2.84 21.97
CA VAL A 68 -4.46 -3.57 21.81
C VAL A 68 -4.35 -4.42 20.56
N ILE A 69 -4.59 -5.72 20.68
CA ILE A 69 -4.63 -6.67 19.57
C ILE A 69 -6.09 -7.00 19.26
N VAL A 70 -6.43 -7.00 17.96
CA VAL A 70 -7.69 -7.54 17.43
C VAL A 70 -7.40 -8.84 16.67
N ALA A 71 -8.17 -9.88 16.96
CA ALA A 71 -8.08 -11.18 16.32
C ALA A 71 -9.46 -11.85 16.18
N GLU A 72 -9.53 -12.90 15.37
CA GLU A 72 -10.63 -13.85 15.34
C GLU A 72 -10.87 -14.44 16.74
N HIS A 73 -12.13 -14.48 17.17
CA HIS A 73 -12.53 -14.98 18.48
C HIS A 73 -13.80 -15.83 18.42
N TYR A 74 -13.95 -16.71 19.40
CA TYR A 74 -15.13 -17.56 19.61
C TYR A 74 -15.39 -17.64 21.11
N GLU A 75 -16.65 -17.47 21.50
CA GLU A 75 -17.09 -17.40 22.91
C GLU A 75 -16.73 -18.66 23.73
N LYS A 76 -16.69 -19.83 23.08
CA LYS A 76 -16.48 -21.12 23.75
C LYS A 76 -15.01 -21.55 23.71
N SER A 77 -14.43 -21.76 24.89
CA SER A 77 -13.12 -22.40 25.04
C SER A 77 -13.23 -23.86 25.49
N LEU A 78 -12.13 -24.60 25.35
CA LEU A 78 -11.98 -25.94 25.90
C LEU A 78 -12.14 -25.96 27.43
N LYS A 79 -11.81 -24.85 28.11
CA LYS A 79 -12.06 -24.70 29.55
C LYS A 79 -13.55 -24.66 29.88
N ASP A 80 -14.38 -24.01 29.08
CA ASP A 80 -15.84 -23.96 29.31
C ASP A 80 -16.47 -25.34 29.08
N PHE A 81 -15.85 -26.17 28.24
CA PHE A 81 -16.19 -27.58 28.09
C PHE A 81 -15.77 -28.41 29.31
N LEU A 82 -14.56 -28.20 29.86
CA LEU A 82 -14.09 -28.82 31.11
C LEU A 82 -14.99 -28.46 32.32
N MET A 83 -15.36 -27.17 32.45
CA MET A 83 -16.20 -26.67 33.56
C MET A 83 -17.62 -27.25 33.57
N GLN A 84 -18.11 -27.83 32.47
CA GLN A 84 -19.38 -28.55 32.44
C GLN A 84 -19.33 -29.92 33.14
N GLY A 85 -18.15 -30.41 33.55
CA GLY A 85 -18.00 -31.65 34.32
C GLY A 85 -18.41 -32.93 33.60
N LYS A 86 -18.65 -32.87 32.28
CA LYS A 86 -19.00 -34.03 31.45
C LYS A 86 -17.74 -34.82 31.11
N ALA A 87 -17.85 -36.15 31.12
CA ALA A 87 -16.77 -37.01 30.64
C ALA A 87 -16.56 -36.79 29.13
N VAL A 88 -15.33 -36.50 28.72
CA VAL A 88 -14.95 -36.36 27.31
C VAL A 88 -14.77 -37.76 26.72
N SER A 89 -15.29 -38.01 25.52
CA SER A 89 -15.07 -39.29 24.85
C SER A 89 -13.62 -39.41 24.35
N PRO A 90 -13.01 -40.61 24.31
CA PRO A 90 -11.65 -40.79 23.80
C PRO A 90 -11.46 -40.25 22.38
N GLU A 91 -12.48 -40.40 21.52
CA GLU A 91 -12.49 -39.89 20.15
C GLU A 91 -12.40 -38.36 20.14
N LYS A 92 -13.10 -37.67 21.05
CA LYS A 92 -13.04 -36.21 21.16
C LYS A 92 -11.71 -35.73 21.75
N VAL A 93 -11.10 -36.47 22.68
CA VAL A 93 -9.73 -36.17 23.17
C VAL A 93 -8.71 -36.29 22.04
N LEU A 94 -8.76 -37.38 21.27
CA LEU A 94 -7.88 -37.59 20.12
C LEU A 94 -8.15 -36.57 18.99
N GLN A 95 -9.41 -36.17 18.76
CA GLN A 95 -9.76 -35.10 17.82
C GLN A 95 -9.11 -33.78 18.22
N VAL A 96 -9.24 -33.36 19.49
CA VAL A 96 -8.60 -32.13 20.01
C VAL A 96 -7.08 -32.24 19.93
N ALA A 97 -6.49 -33.39 20.26
CA ALA A 97 -5.05 -33.61 20.14
C ALA A 97 -4.57 -33.41 18.69
N TYR A 98 -5.23 -34.04 17.71
CA TYR A 98 -4.89 -33.93 16.30
C TYR A 98 -5.02 -32.49 15.78
N GLU A 99 -6.16 -31.84 16.06
CA GLU A 99 -6.44 -30.48 15.58
C GLU A 99 -5.52 -29.41 16.22
N VAL A 100 -5.10 -29.60 17.49
CA VAL A 100 -4.06 -28.74 18.10
C VAL A 100 -2.70 -28.99 17.45
N LEU A 101 -2.33 -30.25 17.20
CA LEU A 101 -1.06 -30.60 16.57
C LEU A 101 -0.94 -30.07 15.14
N GLU A 102 -2.00 -30.12 14.33
CA GLU A 102 -2.06 -29.46 13.01
C GLU A 102 -1.70 -27.97 13.12
N GLY A 103 -2.27 -27.27 14.12
CA GLY A 103 -1.97 -25.86 14.38
C GLY A 103 -0.51 -25.61 14.79
N LEU A 104 0.01 -26.42 15.72
CA LEU A 104 1.40 -26.31 16.19
C LEU A 104 2.42 -26.64 15.09
N GLU A 105 2.18 -27.67 14.29
CA GLU A 105 3.04 -28.05 13.17
C GLU A 105 3.10 -26.93 12.11
N PHE A 106 1.95 -26.32 11.79
CA PHE A 106 1.89 -25.15 10.92
C PHE A 106 2.70 -23.97 11.48
N MET A 107 2.59 -23.68 12.78
CA MET A 107 3.37 -22.63 13.43
C MET A 107 4.88 -22.92 13.38
N ASN A 108 5.29 -24.16 13.63
CA ASN A 108 6.71 -24.53 13.61
C ASN A 108 7.31 -24.42 12.20
N LYS A 109 6.54 -24.75 11.15
CA LYS A 109 6.94 -24.49 9.74
C LYS A 109 7.15 -23.00 9.44
N HIS A 110 6.59 -22.11 10.25
CA HIS A 110 6.79 -20.65 10.18
C HIS A 110 7.76 -20.12 11.26
N GLY A 111 8.52 -21.00 11.92
CA GLY A 111 9.52 -20.61 12.93
C GLY A 111 8.94 -20.13 14.26
N MET A 112 7.66 -20.41 14.55
CA MET A 112 6.99 -19.98 15.78
C MET A 112 6.67 -21.14 16.72
N VAL A 113 6.58 -20.79 18.00
CA VAL A 113 6.08 -21.61 19.11
C VAL A 113 5.02 -20.83 19.88
N HIS A 114 4.04 -21.51 20.45
CA HIS A 114 2.88 -20.89 21.09
C HIS A 114 3.22 -20.36 22.48
N ARG A 115 3.97 -21.11 23.30
CA ARG A 115 4.43 -20.75 24.67
C ARG A 115 3.37 -20.33 25.69
N ALA A 116 2.09 -20.32 25.31
CA ALA A 116 0.94 -19.92 26.11
C ALA A 116 -0.28 -20.84 25.85
N LEU A 117 -0.03 -22.10 25.46
CA LEU A 117 -1.09 -23.08 25.25
C LEU A 117 -1.74 -23.45 26.59
N SER A 118 -3.06 -23.30 26.69
CA SER A 118 -3.88 -23.71 27.83
C SER A 118 -5.33 -23.91 27.38
N PRO A 119 -6.22 -24.54 28.17
CA PRO A 119 -7.63 -24.70 27.82
C PRO A 119 -8.38 -23.39 27.56
N ASN A 120 -7.90 -22.24 28.04
CA ASN A 120 -8.49 -20.92 27.73
C ASN A 120 -8.17 -20.47 26.29
N ASN A 121 -7.00 -20.88 25.76
CA ASN A 121 -6.49 -20.45 24.45
C ASN A 121 -6.75 -21.50 23.34
N VAL A 122 -7.41 -22.61 23.68
CA VAL A 122 -7.99 -23.55 22.72
C VAL A 122 -9.47 -23.21 22.59
N LEU A 123 -9.82 -22.38 21.60
CA LEU A 123 -11.20 -21.99 21.30
C LEU A 123 -11.88 -23.04 20.41
N LEU A 124 -13.21 -23.02 20.38
CA LEU A 124 -14.06 -23.96 19.64
C LEU A 124 -15.04 -23.18 18.75
N ASP A 125 -15.04 -23.47 17.46
CA ASP A 125 -16.04 -22.93 16.51
C ASP A 125 -17.45 -23.50 16.75
N CYS A 126 -18.46 -23.03 16.00
CA CYS A 126 -19.84 -23.53 16.15
C CYS A 126 -20.00 -25.03 15.87
N VAL A 127 -19.06 -25.65 15.13
CA VAL A 127 -19.01 -27.09 14.81
C VAL A 127 -18.18 -27.86 15.87
N GLY A 128 -17.54 -27.16 16.81
CA GLY A 128 -16.71 -27.73 17.86
C GLY A 128 -15.31 -28.12 17.39
N LYS A 129 -14.78 -27.48 16.34
CA LYS A 129 -13.40 -27.62 15.86
C LYS A 129 -12.47 -26.64 16.59
N VAL A 130 -11.21 -27.04 16.79
CA VAL A 130 -10.19 -26.25 17.49
C VAL A 130 -9.73 -25.04 16.66
N LYS A 131 -9.66 -23.90 17.34
CA LYS A 131 -9.04 -22.65 16.93
C LYS A 131 -8.08 -22.15 18.04
N LEU A 132 -6.77 -22.19 17.79
CA LEU A 132 -5.75 -21.72 18.74
C LEU A 132 -5.68 -20.19 18.76
N ALA A 133 -5.84 -19.60 19.94
CA ALA A 133 -5.79 -18.16 20.18
C ALA A 133 -4.48 -17.74 20.87
N LYS A 134 -4.13 -16.44 20.80
CA LYS A 134 -2.94 -15.84 21.44
C LYS A 134 -1.57 -16.45 21.08
N PHE A 135 -1.52 -17.32 20.07
CA PHE A 135 -0.30 -18.03 19.65
C PHE A 135 0.87 -17.15 19.20
N GLY A 136 0.61 -15.88 18.84
CA GLY A 136 1.60 -14.92 18.35
C GLY A 136 2.25 -14.08 19.45
N LEU A 137 1.75 -14.14 20.71
CA LEU A 137 2.23 -13.28 21.80
C LEU A 137 3.75 -13.42 22.01
N TYR A 138 4.24 -14.66 22.15
CA TYR A 138 5.66 -14.95 22.34
C TYR A 138 6.55 -14.51 21.17
N HIS A 139 6.03 -14.50 19.93
CA HIS A 139 6.77 -14.02 18.76
C HIS A 139 6.81 -12.49 18.71
N MET A 140 5.68 -11.82 18.92
CA MET A 140 5.61 -10.37 18.75
C MET A 140 6.41 -9.60 19.82
N THR A 141 6.49 -10.13 21.05
CA THR A 141 7.21 -9.55 22.19
C THR A 141 8.67 -9.98 22.30
N ASP A 142 9.27 -10.42 21.20
CA ASP A 142 10.68 -10.87 21.15
C ASP A 142 11.03 -11.93 22.19
N HIS A 143 10.24 -13.02 22.20
CA HIS A 143 10.37 -14.12 23.17
C HIS A 143 10.16 -13.71 24.64
N GLY A 144 9.64 -12.49 24.87
CA GLY A 144 9.39 -11.91 26.19
C GLY A 144 10.32 -10.76 26.55
N ALA A 145 11.32 -10.41 25.72
CA ALA A 145 12.26 -9.33 26.04
C ALA A 145 11.64 -7.92 25.97
N ASP A 146 10.58 -7.73 25.19
CA ASP A 146 9.90 -6.43 25.01
C ASP A 146 8.71 -6.21 25.98
N VAL A 147 8.55 -7.04 27.03
CA VAL A 147 7.45 -6.98 28.03
C VAL A 147 7.90 -7.33 29.45
N ASP A 148 7.27 -6.71 30.47
CA ASP A 148 7.60 -6.93 31.90
C ASP A 148 6.68 -7.97 32.58
N PHE A 149 6.26 -9.01 31.85
CA PHE A 149 5.43 -10.10 32.40
C PHE A 149 5.84 -11.47 31.86
N PRO A 150 5.70 -12.55 32.65
CA PRO A 150 5.99 -13.90 32.19
C PRO A 150 5.00 -14.34 31.10
N ILE A 151 5.52 -14.87 30.00
CA ILE A 151 4.69 -15.42 28.92
C ILE A 151 4.41 -16.90 29.19
N GLY A 152 3.11 -17.23 29.20
CA GLY A 152 2.60 -18.57 29.43
C GLY A 152 2.11 -18.81 30.85
N TYR A 153 1.57 -20.01 31.08
CA TYR A 153 0.87 -20.38 32.31
C TYR A 153 1.70 -21.39 33.11
N PRO A 154 2.14 -21.08 34.35
CA PRO A 154 3.02 -21.97 35.11
C PRO A 154 2.52 -23.42 35.30
N SER A 155 1.20 -23.64 35.27
CA SER A 155 0.59 -24.98 35.35
C SER A 155 0.73 -25.82 34.08
N TYR A 156 1.01 -25.21 32.92
CA TYR A 156 1.14 -25.87 31.62
C TYR A 156 2.55 -25.78 31.04
N LEU A 157 3.39 -24.86 31.52
CA LEU A 157 4.78 -24.72 31.07
C LEU A 157 5.65 -25.91 31.51
N PRO A 158 6.67 -26.28 30.73
CA PRO A 158 7.60 -27.34 31.12
C PRO A 158 8.64 -26.84 32.15
N PRO A 159 9.20 -27.74 32.98
CA PRO A 159 10.09 -27.37 34.08
C PRO A 159 11.32 -26.56 33.65
N GLU A 160 11.91 -26.86 32.49
CA GLU A 160 13.08 -26.14 31.98
C GLU A 160 12.78 -24.68 31.61
N VAL A 161 11.56 -24.37 31.17
CA VAL A 161 11.12 -23.00 30.90
C VAL A 161 10.82 -22.24 32.19
N ILE A 162 10.27 -22.91 33.20
CA ILE A 162 10.06 -22.32 34.53
C ILE A 162 11.42 -22.04 35.19
N ALA A 163 12.40 -22.95 35.05
CA ALA A 163 13.74 -22.82 35.62
C ALA A 163 14.59 -21.71 34.97
N GLN A 164 14.31 -21.32 33.72
CA GLN A 164 14.95 -20.17 33.07
C GLN A 164 14.59 -18.82 33.72
N GLY A 165 13.43 -18.73 34.40
CA GLY A 165 12.99 -17.52 35.08
C GLY A 165 12.57 -16.38 34.13
N CYS A 166 12.44 -15.16 34.68
CA CYS A 166 12.17 -13.97 33.88
C CYS A 166 13.49 -13.38 33.36
N PHE A 167 13.56 -13.10 32.06
CA PHE A 167 14.71 -12.48 31.45
C PHE A 167 14.61 -10.94 31.53
N TYR A 168 15.67 -10.29 32.01
CA TYR A 168 15.78 -8.84 32.02
C TYR A 168 17.04 -8.43 31.25
N SER A 169 16.86 -7.70 30.14
CA SER A 169 17.97 -7.24 29.29
C SER A 169 18.94 -6.26 29.99
N SER A 170 18.59 -5.79 31.19
CA SER A 170 19.36 -4.85 32.01
C SER A 170 20.32 -5.51 33.01
N ASN A 171 20.45 -6.84 33.01
CA ASN A 171 21.37 -7.56 33.91
C ASN A 171 22.75 -7.79 33.23
N PRO A 172 23.80 -7.00 33.51
CA PRO A 172 25.11 -7.12 32.86
C PRO A 172 25.88 -8.40 33.24
N SER A 173 25.32 -9.23 34.12
CA SER A 173 25.83 -10.53 34.55
C SER A 173 25.36 -11.70 33.66
N ILE A 174 24.39 -11.49 32.78
CA ILE A 174 23.89 -12.51 31.84
C ILE A 174 24.51 -12.25 30.47
N ILE A 175 25.53 -13.05 30.11
CA ILE A 175 26.38 -12.84 28.94
C ILE A 175 25.70 -13.29 27.63
N GLU A 176 24.70 -14.17 27.70
CA GLU A 176 23.98 -14.71 26.54
C GLU A 176 22.47 -14.56 26.72
N ALA A 177 21.76 -14.13 25.68
CA ALA A 177 20.31 -14.12 25.67
C ALA A 177 19.77 -15.57 25.73
N PRO A 178 18.69 -15.84 26.48
CA PRO A 178 18.12 -17.17 26.59
C PRO A 178 17.69 -17.68 25.21
N LEU A 179 18.12 -18.90 24.88
CA LEU A 179 17.73 -19.57 23.64
C LEU A 179 16.20 -19.62 23.52
N PRO A 180 15.62 -19.24 22.37
CA PRO A 180 14.17 -19.27 22.19
C PRO A 180 13.65 -20.70 22.37
N SER A 181 12.56 -20.84 23.12
CA SER A 181 11.92 -22.14 23.35
C SER A 181 11.57 -22.85 22.03
N GLY A 182 11.85 -24.15 21.95
CA GLY A 182 11.61 -24.95 20.75
C GLY A 182 10.22 -25.62 20.72
N PRO A 183 9.83 -26.23 19.59
CA PRO A 183 8.54 -26.92 19.39
C PRO A 183 8.11 -27.87 20.51
N LYS A 184 9.07 -28.52 21.16
CA LYS A 184 8.86 -29.50 22.24
C LYS A 184 8.18 -28.90 23.47
N THR A 185 8.33 -27.60 23.70
CA THR A 185 7.67 -26.87 24.80
C THR A 185 6.14 -26.84 24.63
N ASP A 186 5.64 -26.69 23.40
CA ASP A 186 4.20 -26.71 23.14
C ASP A 186 3.64 -28.13 23.22
N VAL A 187 4.43 -29.16 22.85
CA VAL A 187 4.07 -30.58 23.00
C VAL A 187 3.91 -30.97 24.48
N TRP A 188 4.78 -30.49 25.37
CA TRP A 188 4.58 -30.64 26.81
C TRP A 188 3.27 -30.00 27.28
N SER A 189 3.03 -28.75 26.86
CA SER A 189 1.83 -27.98 27.22
C SER A 189 0.55 -28.69 26.76
N LEU A 190 0.58 -29.29 25.56
CA LEU A 190 -0.48 -30.15 25.04
C LEU A 190 -0.65 -31.43 25.88
N GLY A 191 0.44 -32.09 26.27
CA GLY A 191 0.40 -33.27 27.14
C GLY A 191 -0.32 -33.02 28.47
N VAL A 192 -0.06 -31.87 29.11
CA VAL A 192 -0.77 -31.45 30.33
C VAL A 192 -2.26 -31.18 30.06
N LEU A 193 -2.58 -30.49 28.96
CA LEU A 193 -3.95 -30.19 28.56
C LEU A 193 -4.78 -31.45 28.26
N LEU A 194 -4.21 -32.43 27.54
CA LEU A 194 -4.88 -33.70 27.26
C LEU A 194 -5.06 -34.56 28.52
N PHE A 195 -4.10 -34.49 29.44
CA PHE A 195 -4.23 -35.14 30.76
C PHE A 195 -5.37 -34.51 31.57
N GLU A 196 -5.50 -33.18 31.58
CA GLU A 196 -6.62 -32.47 32.24
C GLU A 196 -7.98 -32.89 31.65
N LEU A 197 -8.09 -33.00 30.32
CA LEU A 197 -9.29 -33.52 29.62
C LEU A 197 -9.68 -34.95 30.03
N CYS A 198 -8.69 -35.81 30.30
CA CYS A 198 -8.95 -37.18 30.75
C CYS A 198 -9.26 -37.27 32.26
N ALA A 199 -8.72 -36.34 33.06
CA ALA A 199 -8.69 -36.44 34.53
C ALA A 199 -9.91 -35.83 35.26
N VAL A 200 -10.94 -35.34 34.53
CA VAL A 200 -12.10 -34.55 34.99
C VAL A 200 -12.88 -35.12 36.20
N ARG A 201 -12.61 -36.35 36.65
CA ARG A 201 -13.20 -36.96 37.86
C ARG A 201 -12.39 -36.84 39.16
N SER A 202 -11.20 -36.21 39.16
CA SER A 202 -10.38 -36.11 40.38
C SER A 202 -9.99 -34.68 40.77
N GLN A 203 -10.43 -34.24 41.95
CA GLN A 203 -9.99 -33.00 42.62
C GLN A 203 -8.49 -33.00 43.00
N SER A 204 -7.72 -34.03 42.64
CA SER A 204 -6.29 -34.15 42.96
C SER A 204 -5.32 -33.52 41.93
N PHE A 205 -5.84 -32.92 40.84
CA PHE A 205 -5.04 -32.40 39.71
C PHE A 205 -3.93 -31.42 40.12
N HIS A 206 -4.27 -30.30 40.76
CA HIS A 206 -3.32 -29.24 41.09
C HIS A 206 -2.18 -29.71 42.02
N ARG A 207 -2.47 -30.67 42.91
CA ARG A 207 -1.49 -31.24 43.85
C ARG A 207 -0.42 -32.11 43.19
N PHE A 208 -0.65 -32.62 41.97
CA PHE A 208 0.24 -33.58 41.31
C PHE A 208 1.30 -32.91 40.41
N CYS A 209 0.96 -31.80 39.76
CA CYS A 209 1.89 -31.09 38.86
C CYS A 209 2.99 -30.32 39.63
N LEU A 210 2.65 -29.67 40.74
CA LEU A 210 3.59 -28.87 41.54
C LEU A 210 4.60 -29.73 42.32
N THR A 211 4.17 -30.88 42.84
CA THR A 211 5.01 -31.77 43.68
C THR A 211 6.10 -32.53 42.91
N ARG A 212 6.08 -32.49 41.56
CA ARG A 212 7.02 -33.25 40.71
C ARG A 212 8.23 -32.47 40.20
N THR A 213 8.40 -31.22 40.60
CA THR A 213 9.62 -30.42 40.32
C THR A 213 10.91 -30.96 40.96
N LYS A 214 10.85 -32.04 41.76
CA LYS A 214 12.01 -32.60 42.51
C LYS A 214 12.28 -34.11 42.34
N LEU A 215 11.56 -34.86 41.51
CA LEU A 215 11.70 -36.33 41.46
C LEU A 215 11.77 -36.93 40.06
N ASN A 216 12.81 -37.74 39.83
CA ASN A 216 13.00 -38.58 38.65
C ASN A 216 11.75 -39.43 38.36
N PHE A 217 11.40 -39.56 37.08
CA PHE A 217 10.20 -40.25 36.59
C PHE A 217 10.03 -41.72 37.03
N HIS A 218 11.10 -42.38 37.50
CA HIS A 218 11.15 -43.84 37.61
C HIS A 218 10.31 -44.49 38.72
N ASN A 219 10.02 -43.84 39.85
CA ASN A 219 9.58 -44.54 41.07
C ASN A 219 8.18 -44.19 41.63
N ALA A 220 7.31 -43.49 40.89
CA ALA A 220 5.97 -43.12 41.39
C ALA A 220 4.84 -44.01 40.83
N ASN A 221 4.68 -45.18 41.44
CA ASN A 221 3.45 -46.00 41.54
C ASN A 221 2.66 -46.37 40.27
N HIS A 222 2.84 -47.63 39.84
CA HIS A 222 2.05 -48.37 38.84
C HIS A 222 0.51 -48.21 38.91
N CYS A 223 -0.07 -47.99 40.10
CA CYS A 223 -1.53 -47.96 40.26
C CYS A 223 -2.19 -46.75 39.56
N PHE A 224 -1.47 -45.62 39.43
CA PHE A 224 -2.00 -44.43 38.74
C PHE A 224 -1.84 -44.55 37.22
N LEU A 225 -0.68 -45.04 36.75
CA LEU A 225 -0.42 -45.30 35.33
C LEU A 225 -1.35 -46.39 34.76
N ASN A 226 -1.67 -47.43 35.53
CA ASN A 226 -2.64 -48.45 35.12
C ASN A 226 -4.07 -47.89 34.94
N ASN A 227 -4.48 -46.92 35.76
CA ASN A 227 -5.75 -46.22 35.56
C ASN A 227 -5.69 -45.35 34.29
N LEU A 228 -4.61 -44.60 34.05
CA LEU A 228 -4.42 -43.85 32.80
C LEU A 228 -4.41 -44.74 31.55
N TRP A 229 -3.85 -45.94 31.64
CA TRP A 229 -3.84 -46.96 30.58
C TRP A 229 -5.25 -47.31 30.11
N CYS A 230 -6.25 -47.20 31.00
CA CYS A 230 -7.67 -47.45 30.69
C CYS A 230 -8.38 -46.24 30.06
N TYR A 231 -7.81 -45.02 30.11
CA TYR A 231 -8.47 -43.80 29.64
C TYR A 231 -7.86 -43.19 28.37
N CYS A 232 -6.53 -43.20 28.21
CA CYS A 232 -5.90 -42.80 26.95
C CYS A 232 -4.43 -43.27 26.85
N THR A 233 -4.15 -44.27 26.02
CA THR A 233 -2.78 -44.75 25.72
C THR A 233 -1.87 -43.63 25.21
N TYR A 234 -2.43 -42.69 24.44
CA TYR A 234 -1.72 -41.54 23.88
C TYR A 234 -1.11 -40.61 24.94
N VAL A 235 -1.87 -40.27 25.99
CA VAL A 235 -1.40 -39.38 27.07
C VAL A 235 -0.22 -40.01 27.80
N VAL A 236 -0.28 -41.33 28.05
CA VAL A 236 0.85 -42.08 28.62
C VAL A 236 2.03 -42.10 27.65
N TYR A 237 1.82 -42.33 26.37
CA TYR A 237 2.86 -42.38 25.35
C TYR A 237 3.66 -41.06 25.23
N VAL A 238 2.98 -39.92 25.15
CA VAL A 238 3.64 -38.60 25.09
C VAL A 238 4.41 -38.31 26.40
N LEU A 239 3.84 -38.66 27.56
CA LEU A 239 4.45 -38.39 28.87
C LEU A 239 5.54 -39.41 29.29
N THR A 240 5.78 -40.48 28.53
CA THR A 240 6.76 -41.54 28.89
C THR A 240 7.96 -41.64 27.96
N LYS A 241 8.02 -40.88 26.84
CA LYS A 241 9.22 -40.84 26.00
C LYS A 241 10.37 -40.10 26.68
N THR A 242 11.57 -40.67 26.58
CA THR A 242 12.83 -40.11 27.13
C THR A 242 13.30 -38.84 26.42
N CYS A 243 12.81 -38.58 25.21
CA CYS A 243 12.93 -37.30 24.51
C CYS A 243 11.54 -36.88 24.03
N PRO A 244 11.08 -35.64 24.28
CA PRO A 244 9.79 -35.18 23.76
C PRO A 244 9.82 -35.17 22.23
N PRO A 245 8.79 -35.70 21.55
CA PRO A 245 8.69 -35.63 20.09
C PRO A 245 8.31 -34.22 19.61
N THR A 246 8.42 -33.96 18.31
CA THR A 246 7.89 -32.74 17.67
C THR A 246 6.42 -32.92 17.25
N PRO A 247 5.66 -31.83 16.98
CA PRO A 247 4.28 -31.96 16.48
C PRO A 247 4.18 -32.76 15.17
N ALA A 248 5.15 -32.61 14.26
CA ALA A 248 5.20 -33.37 13.01
C ALA A 248 5.39 -34.89 13.23
N GLU A 249 6.25 -35.27 14.17
CA GLU A 249 6.44 -36.68 14.57
C GLU A 249 5.17 -37.27 15.17
N LEU A 250 4.41 -36.48 15.95
CA LEU A 250 3.16 -36.93 16.57
C LEU A 250 2.01 -37.05 15.56
N LEU A 251 1.91 -36.16 14.57
CA LEU A 251 0.89 -36.25 13.51
C LEU A 251 1.04 -37.49 12.63
N GLY A 252 2.26 -38.03 12.51
CA GLY A 252 2.57 -39.27 11.80
C GLY A 252 2.39 -40.55 12.62
N ASP A 253 1.90 -40.48 13.86
CA ASP A 253 1.74 -41.64 14.73
C ASP A 253 0.44 -42.41 14.42
N SER A 254 0.52 -43.75 14.43
CA SER A 254 -0.61 -44.66 14.13
C SER A 254 -1.87 -44.43 14.96
N VAL A 255 -1.73 -43.83 16.16
CA VAL A 255 -2.85 -43.43 17.02
C VAL A 255 -3.86 -42.48 16.33
N PHE A 256 -3.42 -41.75 15.30
CA PHE A 256 -4.26 -40.80 14.55
C PHE A 256 -4.79 -41.34 13.22
N GLU A 257 -4.49 -42.58 12.80
CA GLU A 257 -4.94 -43.14 11.50
C GLU A 257 -6.48 -43.08 11.31
N SER A 258 -7.24 -43.30 12.39
CA SER A 258 -8.71 -43.24 12.39
C SER A 258 -9.29 -41.82 12.30
N ILE A 259 -8.46 -40.80 12.51
CA ILE A 259 -8.85 -39.38 12.58
C ILE A 259 -8.30 -38.61 11.38
N SER A 260 -7.04 -38.84 10.98
CA SER A 260 -6.39 -38.13 9.88
C SER A 260 -7.14 -38.27 8.55
N CYS A 261 -7.77 -39.42 8.30
CA CYS A 261 -8.63 -39.65 7.13
C CYS A 261 -9.88 -38.75 7.08
N GLN A 262 -10.25 -38.08 8.17
CA GLN A 262 -11.39 -37.15 8.25
C GLN A 262 -10.99 -35.70 7.90
N TYR A 263 -9.71 -35.41 7.67
CA TYR A 263 -9.20 -34.06 7.40
C TYR A 263 -8.47 -34.01 6.07
N THR A 264 -8.77 -32.98 5.29
CA THR A 264 -7.98 -32.62 4.11
C THR A 264 -6.75 -31.82 4.54
N PRO A 265 -5.51 -32.21 4.14
CA PRO A 265 -4.31 -31.43 4.44
C PRO A 265 -4.46 -29.97 4.00
N TYR A 266 -4.08 -29.03 4.86
CA TYR A 266 -4.23 -27.61 4.57
C TYR A 266 -3.40 -27.18 3.36
N GLN A 267 -4.05 -26.55 2.38
CA GLN A 267 -3.42 -25.89 1.24
C GLN A 267 -3.51 -24.38 1.41
N SER A 268 -2.38 -23.68 1.27
CA SER A 268 -2.36 -22.22 1.32
C SER A 268 -3.15 -21.63 0.14
N PRO A 269 -4.00 -20.62 0.34
CA PRO A 269 -4.81 -20.04 -0.73
C PRO A 269 -3.94 -19.39 -1.81
N VAL A 270 -4.35 -19.56 -3.08
CA VAL A 270 -3.65 -18.99 -4.24
C VAL A 270 -3.66 -17.46 -4.16
N ARG A 271 -2.48 -16.84 -4.29
CA ARG A 271 -2.29 -15.39 -4.25
C ARG A 271 -2.58 -14.76 -5.62
N LEU A 272 -2.90 -13.47 -5.65
CA LEU A 272 -3.23 -12.73 -6.87
C LEU A 272 -2.12 -12.79 -7.94
N PHE A 273 -0.87 -12.63 -7.51
CA PHE A 273 0.35 -12.60 -8.33
C PHE A 273 1.20 -13.87 -8.08
N ALA A 274 0.66 -15.04 -8.41
CA ALA A 274 1.31 -16.34 -8.27
C ALA A 274 1.34 -17.08 -9.62
N ALA A 275 2.26 -18.05 -9.78
CA ALA A 275 2.30 -18.90 -10.97
C ALA A 275 1.07 -19.83 -11.12
N ALA A 276 0.45 -20.24 -10.01
CA ALA A 276 -0.65 -21.19 -10.01
C ALA A 276 -1.97 -20.55 -10.53
N PRO A 277 -2.77 -21.25 -11.34
CA PRO A 277 -4.05 -20.72 -11.81
C PRO A 277 -5.01 -20.52 -10.63
N ARG A 278 -5.52 -19.30 -10.46
CA ARG A 278 -6.42 -18.95 -9.33
C ARG A 278 -7.74 -19.72 -9.34
N CYS A 279 -8.11 -20.34 -10.47
CA CYS A 279 -9.25 -21.22 -10.61
C CYS A 279 -8.96 -22.71 -10.34
N ALA A 280 -7.72 -23.11 -10.02
CA ALA A 280 -7.34 -24.52 -9.83
C ALA A 280 -8.12 -25.24 -8.70
N HIS A 281 -8.61 -24.47 -7.72
CA HIS A 281 -9.33 -24.97 -6.54
C HIS A 281 -10.73 -24.37 -6.41
N LEU A 282 -11.28 -23.81 -7.50
CA LEU A 282 -12.61 -23.22 -7.52
C LEU A 282 -13.65 -24.33 -7.66
N GLN A 283 -14.25 -24.72 -6.54
CA GLN A 283 -15.44 -25.58 -6.52
C GLN A 283 -16.67 -24.70 -6.46
N LEU A 284 -17.60 -24.93 -7.39
CA LEU A 284 -18.96 -24.38 -7.29
C LEU A 284 -19.75 -25.26 -6.30
N PRO A 285 -20.56 -24.69 -5.40
CA PRO A 285 -21.52 -25.47 -4.61
C PRO A 285 -22.44 -26.29 -5.51
N GLU A 286 -22.82 -27.49 -5.05
CA GLU A 286 -23.76 -28.35 -5.78
C GLU A 286 -25.16 -27.70 -5.89
N ASP A 287 -25.54 -26.90 -4.90
CA ASP A 287 -26.73 -26.06 -4.90
C ASP A 287 -26.35 -24.57 -4.81
N ILE A 288 -26.71 -23.82 -5.85
CA ILE A 288 -26.48 -22.37 -5.95
C ILE A 288 -27.26 -21.59 -4.88
N SER A 289 -28.37 -22.14 -4.35
CA SER A 289 -29.15 -21.50 -3.29
C SER A 289 -28.38 -21.38 -1.96
N GLU A 290 -27.35 -22.21 -1.72
CA GLU A 290 -26.46 -22.06 -0.55
C GLU A 290 -25.59 -20.80 -0.59
N LEU A 291 -25.46 -20.13 -1.75
CA LEU A 291 -24.81 -18.83 -1.91
C LEU A 291 -25.74 -17.66 -1.55
N CYS A 292 -27.04 -17.90 -1.36
CA CYS A 292 -28.04 -16.88 -1.07
C CYS A 292 -28.33 -16.77 0.43
N LYS A 293 -27.31 -16.51 1.24
CA LYS A 293 -27.44 -16.36 2.71
C LYS A 293 -27.73 -14.91 3.08
N GLU A 294 -28.69 -14.70 3.99
CA GLU A 294 -29.09 -13.35 4.45
C GLU A 294 -27.97 -12.59 5.19
N ASN A 295 -27.01 -13.29 5.78
CA ASN A 295 -25.91 -12.68 6.54
C ASN A 295 -24.67 -12.40 5.68
N TYR A 296 -24.78 -11.45 4.75
CA TYR A 296 -23.69 -11.10 3.81
C TYR A 296 -22.37 -10.71 4.50
N LEU A 297 -22.41 -10.14 5.71
CA LEU A 297 -21.21 -9.80 6.48
C LEU A 297 -20.41 -11.04 6.92
N ALA A 298 -21.06 -12.18 7.13
CA ALA A 298 -20.37 -13.43 7.47
C ALA A 298 -19.53 -13.98 6.30
N GLU A 299 -19.81 -13.57 5.06
CA GLU A 299 -19.04 -13.98 3.87
C GLU A 299 -17.87 -13.04 3.56
N ARG A 300 -17.81 -11.86 4.19
CA ARG A 300 -16.69 -10.92 4.05
C ARG A 300 -15.49 -11.35 4.90
N ALA A 301 -14.30 -10.93 4.48
CA ALA A 301 -13.07 -11.24 5.21
C ALA A 301 -13.04 -10.52 6.56
N ILE A 302 -12.52 -11.16 7.60
CA ILE A 302 -12.55 -10.62 8.97
C ILE A 302 -11.85 -9.26 9.11
N ASP A 303 -10.77 -9.02 8.35
CA ASP A 303 -10.05 -7.76 8.29
C ASP A 303 -10.83 -6.64 7.60
N GLU A 304 -11.62 -6.99 6.58
CA GLU A 304 -12.57 -6.07 5.95
C GLU A 304 -13.72 -5.72 6.89
N VAL A 305 -14.28 -6.71 7.61
CA VAL A 305 -15.34 -6.46 8.60
C VAL A 305 -14.83 -5.55 9.72
N TYR A 306 -13.61 -5.74 10.20
CA TYR A 306 -12.97 -4.85 11.17
C TYR A 306 -12.73 -3.44 10.60
N HIS A 307 -12.25 -3.32 9.36
CA HIS A 307 -12.09 -2.02 8.70
C HIS A 307 -13.43 -1.27 8.62
N LEU A 308 -14.50 -1.93 8.19
CA LEU A 308 -15.85 -1.36 8.14
C LEU A 308 -16.40 -1.05 9.55
N TRP A 309 -16.07 -1.86 10.56
CA TRP A 309 -16.44 -1.61 11.95
C TRP A 309 -15.82 -0.32 12.50
N CYS A 310 -14.54 -0.06 12.21
CA CYS A 310 -13.89 1.22 12.52
C CYS A 310 -14.61 2.40 11.83
N LEU A 311 -14.93 2.27 10.54
CA LEU A 311 -15.69 3.29 9.80
C LEU A 311 -17.11 3.51 10.34
N ALA A 312 -17.73 2.47 10.91
CA ALA A 312 -19.05 2.55 11.53
C ALA A 312 -19.08 3.35 12.85
N GLY A 313 -17.92 3.71 13.40
CA GLY A 313 -17.75 4.37 14.69
C GLY A 313 -17.21 3.45 15.79
N GLY A 314 -16.70 2.27 15.43
CA GLY A 314 -16.00 1.37 16.34
C GLY A 314 -14.73 2.00 16.90
N ASP A 315 -14.55 1.91 18.21
CA ASP A 315 -13.45 2.50 18.97
C ASP A 315 -12.98 1.48 20.02
N LEU A 316 -11.74 1.00 19.88
CA LEU A 316 -11.15 -0.01 20.75
C LEU A 316 -10.89 0.51 22.17
N GLU A 317 -10.43 1.76 22.34
CA GLU A 317 -10.16 2.32 23.67
C GLU A 317 -11.48 2.48 24.43
N LYS A 318 -12.52 2.95 23.74
CA LYS A 318 -13.88 3.08 24.29
C LYS A 318 -14.50 1.73 24.63
N GLU A 319 -14.44 0.73 23.75
CA GLU A 319 -15.08 -0.57 24.01
C GLU A 319 -14.39 -1.31 25.17
N LEU A 320 -13.06 -1.27 25.24
CA LEU A 320 -12.32 -1.81 26.38
C LEU A 320 -12.55 -1.00 27.68
N THR A 321 -12.84 0.30 27.59
CA THR A 321 -13.26 1.11 28.75
C THR A 321 -14.67 0.75 29.22
N ASN A 322 -15.62 0.55 28.29
CA ASN A 322 -16.99 0.12 28.59
C ASN A 322 -17.02 -1.22 29.35
N GLN A 323 -16.10 -2.13 29.00
CA GLN A 323 -15.92 -3.43 29.64
C GLN A 323 -14.97 -3.39 30.86
N GLU A 324 -14.63 -2.20 31.37
CA GLU A 324 -13.77 -1.95 32.53
C GLU A 324 -12.33 -2.52 32.43
N ILE A 325 -11.87 -2.89 31.23
CA ILE A 325 -10.49 -3.39 30.96
C ILE A 325 -9.50 -2.22 30.96
N ILE A 326 -9.90 -1.09 30.39
CA ILE A 326 -9.14 0.18 30.47
C ILE A 326 -9.77 1.05 31.55
N GLN A 327 -9.02 1.31 32.62
CA GLN A 327 -9.42 2.21 33.70
C GLN A 327 -8.43 3.37 33.82
N SER A 328 -8.91 4.52 34.26
CA SER A 328 -8.10 5.74 34.47
C SER A 328 -7.38 5.80 35.82
N LYS A 329 -7.44 4.72 36.61
CA LYS A 329 -6.68 4.60 37.86
C LYS A 329 -5.24 4.19 37.51
N PRO A 330 -4.23 4.71 38.22
CA PRO A 330 -2.89 4.16 38.10
C PRO A 330 -2.92 2.67 38.51
N PRO A 331 -2.09 1.81 37.91
CA PRO A 331 -1.94 0.44 38.36
C PRO A 331 -1.31 0.46 39.76
N ILE A 332 -2.15 0.43 40.79
CA ILE A 332 -1.69 0.30 42.17
C ILE A 332 -1.16 -1.12 42.30
N CYS A 333 0.08 -1.27 42.76
CA CYS A 333 0.75 -2.56 42.91
C CYS A 333 -0.10 -3.53 43.76
N THR A 334 -0.95 -4.33 43.11
CA THR A 334 -1.71 -5.39 43.76
C THR A 334 -0.72 -6.36 44.38
N LEU A 335 -0.97 -6.75 45.63
CA LEU A 335 -0.18 -7.78 46.30
C LEU A 335 -0.08 -9.02 45.40
N PRO A 336 1.12 -9.60 45.23
CA PRO A 336 1.32 -10.71 44.29
C PRO A 336 0.38 -11.86 44.64
N ARG A 337 -0.19 -12.48 43.59
CA ARG A 337 -1.07 -13.63 43.74
C ARG A 337 -0.22 -14.84 44.14
N PHE A 338 -0.20 -15.14 45.43
CA PHE A 338 0.55 -16.28 45.97
C PHE A 338 -0.06 -17.58 45.46
N ILE A 339 0.77 -18.47 44.93
CA ILE A 339 0.37 -19.84 44.62
C ILE A 339 0.80 -20.70 45.81
N LEU A 340 -0.16 -21.29 46.50
CA LEU A 340 0.05 -22.26 47.57
C LEU A 340 0.55 -23.59 46.99
N GLU A 341 1.14 -24.46 47.81
CA GLU A 341 1.70 -25.74 47.35
C GLU A 341 0.66 -26.71 46.77
N ASP A 342 -0.62 -26.51 47.08
CA ASP A 342 -1.76 -27.22 46.51
C ASP A 342 -2.24 -26.66 45.16
N GLY A 343 -1.65 -25.56 44.70
CA GLY A 343 -1.99 -24.85 43.47
C GLY A 343 -3.12 -23.83 43.61
N GLU A 344 -3.70 -23.66 44.81
CA GLU A 344 -4.65 -22.57 45.04
C GLU A 344 -3.95 -21.21 45.04
N SER A 345 -4.64 -20.23 44.47
CA SER A 345 -4.09 -18.89 44.25
C SER A 345 -4.72 -17.88 45.19
N PHE A 346 -3.96 -17.36 46.16
CA PHE A 346 -4.44 -16.46 47.20
C PHE A 346 -4.01 -15.00 46.93
N GLY A 347 -4.92 -14.04 47.10
CA GLY A 347 -4.65 -12.61 46.85
C GLY A 347 -5.93 -11.79 46.70
N GLN A 348 -5.79 -10.48 46.49
CA GLN A 348 -6.93 -9.61 46.14
C GLN A 348 -7.52 -10.02 44.78
N GLY A 349 -8.81 -9.72 44.59
CA GLY A 349 -9.46 -9.83 43.28
C GLY A 349 -8.72 -9.00 42.23
N ARG A 350 -8.69 -9.48 40.98
CA ARG A 350 -7.92 -8.86 39.88
C ARG A 350 -8.31 -7.39 39.71
N ASP A 351 -7.37 -6.48 40.00
CA ASP A 351 -7.34 -5.18 39.34
C ASP A 351 -7.16 -5.45 37.84
N ARG A 352 -7.91 -4.80 36.95
CA ARG A 352 -7.78 -5.00 35.50
C ARG A 352 -6.60 -4.20 34.91
N SER A 353 -5.93 -3.41 35.75
CA SER A 353 -4.76 -2.59 35.42
C SER A 353 -3.43 -3.37 35.37
N PHE A 354 -3.42 -4.64 34.96
CA PHE A 354 -2.20 -5.45 34.85
C PHE A 354 -1.43 -5.18 33.55
N LEU A 355 -0.12 -5.51 33.55
CA LEU A 355 0.74 -5.45 32.37
C LEU A 355 0.30 -6.41 31.25
N LEU A 356 -0.34 -7.52 31.61
CA LEU A 356 -1.05 -8.43 30.71
C LEU A 356 -2.44 -8.70 31.31
N ASP A 357 -3.51 -8.32 30.61
CA ASP A 357 -4.85 -8.84 30.88
C ASP A 357 -5.18 -9.95 29.87
N ASP A 358 -5.46 -11.13 30.39
CA ASP A 358 -5.83 -12.29 29.60
C ASP A 358 -7.28 -12.27 29.10
N THR A 359 -8.07 -11.29 29.53
CA THR A 359 -9.46 -11.12 29.12
C THR A 359 -9.52 -10.71 27.65
N THR A 360 -10.30 -11.45 26.86
CA THR A 360 -10.64 -11.06 25.48
C THR A 360 -12.07 -10.51 25.49
N VAL A 361 -12.27 -9.35 24.88
CA VAL A 361 -13.56 -8.67 24.74
C VAL A 361 -14.07 -8.87 23.32
N THR A 362 -15.25 -9.47 23.16
CA THR A 362 -15.98 -9.45 21.89
C THR A 362 -16.41 -8.02 21.55
N LEU A 363 -15.99 -7.52 20.39
CA LEU A 363 -16.40 -6.23 19.85
C LEU A 363 -17.80 -6.33 19.22
N SER A 364 -18.72 -5.46 19.65
CA SER A 364 -20.08 -5.46 19.12
C SER A 364 -20.14 -5.02 17.65
N LEU A 365 -20.63 -5.90 16.78
CA LEU A 365 -20.94 -5.58 15.37
C LEU A 365 -22.27 -4.83 15.17
N ASN A 366 -23.01 -4.51 16.24
CA ASN A 366 -24.36 -3.96 16.14
C ASN A 366 -24.41 -2.60 15.41
N GLN A 367 -23.44 -1.72 15.62
CA GLN A 367 -23.38 -0.42 14.92
C GLN A 367 -23.14 -0.59 13.42
N LEU A 368 -22.24 -1.51 13.03
CA LEU A 368 -21.97 -1.83 11.63
C LEU A 368 -23.20 -2.46 10.96
N LYS A 369 -23.81 -3.46 11.60
CA LYS A 369 -25.06 -4.09 11.12
C LYS A 369 -26.18 -3.06 10.96
N ASN A 370 -26.33 -2.12 11.91
CA ASN A 370 -27.33 -1.06 11.83
C ASN A 370 -27.08 -0.04 10.71
N ARG A 371 -25.82 0.24 10.35
CA ARG A 371 -25.50 1.10 9.19
C ARG A 371 -25.73 0.39 7.86
N LEU A 372 -25.50 -0.93 7.80
CA LEU A 372 -25.60 -1.71 6.56
C LEU A 372 -26.97 -2.39 6.36
N LYS A 373 -27.92 -2.21 7.29
CA LYS A 373 -29.23 -2.89 7.28
C LYS A 373 -30.09 -2.61 6.03
N ASP A 374 -29.93 -1.42 5.44
CA ASP A 374 -30.70 -0.94 4.29
C ASP A 374 -29.94 -1.17 2.96
N VAL A 375 -28.72 -1.73 3.01
CA VAL A 375 -27.88 -2.00 1.83
C VAL A 375 -28.38 -3.25 1.11
N ALA A 376 -28.76 -3.08 -0.15
CA ALA A 376 -29.26 -4.15 -1.01
C ALA A 376 -28.23 -5.30 -1.18
N GLY A 377 -28.71 -6.54 -1.23
CA GLY A 377 -27.86 -7.73 -1.34
C GLY A 377 -26.98 -7.74 -2.59
N GLU A 378 -27.46 -7.17 -3.68
CA GLU A 378 -26.75 -6.99 -4.95
C GLU A 378 -25.43 -6.22 -4.80
N THR A 379 -25.33 -5.31 -3.81
CA THR A 379 -24.11 -4.56 -3.49
C THR A 379 -22.96 -5.47 -3.03
N TYR A 380 -23.27 -6.61 -2.43
CA TYR A 380 -22.29 -7.63 -2.04
C TYR A 380 -21.87 -8.52 -3.23
N TYR A 381 -22.65 -8.54 -4.32
CA TYR A 381 -22.40 -9.37 -5.50
C TYR A 381 -22.46 -8.62 -6.86
N PRO A 382 -21.79 -7.46 -7.04
CA PRO A 382 -21.95 -6.63 -8.23
C PRO A 382 -21.47 -7.33 -9.51
N LEU A 383 -22.29 -7.29 -10.56
CA LEU A 383 -21.99 -7.86 -11.87
C LEU A 383 -20.89 -7.03 -12.57
N LEU A 384 -19.93 -7.73 -13.20
CA LEU A 384 -18.78 -7.10 -13.89
C LEU A 384 -18.98 -6.94 -15.41
N GLU A 385 -20.09 -7.45 -15.95
CA GLU A 385 -20.38 -7.57 -17.38
C GLU A 385 -21.83 -7.23 -17.66
N ASP A 386 -22.14 -5.93 -17.68
CA ASP A 386 -23.43 -5.48 -18.19
C ASP A 386 -23.30 -4.09 -18.87
N GLU A 387 -23.09 -4.11 -20.18
CA GLU A 387 -23.20 -2.92 -21.05
C GLU A 387 -24.56 -2.86 -21.76
N GLN A 388 -25.48 -3.82 -21.53
CA GLN A 388 -26.69 -3.99 -22.34
C GLN A 388 -28.02 -4.11 -21.57
N SER A 389 -28.04 -4.35 -20.26
CA SER A 389 -29.30 -4.29 -19.51
C SER A 389 -29.76 -2.84 -19.27
N SER A 390 -31.07 -2.61 -19.31
CA SER A 390 -31.71 -1.35 -18.93
C SER A 390 -31.86 -1.22 -17.40
N LEU A 391 -30.87 -1.72 -16.66
CA LEU A 391 -30.74 -1.65 -15.20
C LEU A 391 -29.57 -0.71 -14.86
N PRO A 392 -29.50 -0.15 -13.64
CA PRO A 392 -28.55 0.92 -13.33
C PRO A 392 -27.07 0.53 -13.54
N GLN A 393 -26.33 1.39 -14.26
CA GLN A 393 -24.89 1.23 -14.52
C GLN A 393 -24.09 1.39 -13.21
N SER A 394 -23.93 0.31 -12.46
CA SER A 394 -23.45 0.27 -11.07
C SER A 394 -24.32 1.06 -10.09
N TYR A 395 -24.50 0.56 -8.87
CA TYR A 395 -25.25 1.27 -7.82
C TYR A 395 -24.61 2.60 -7.39
N SER A 396 -23.35 2.86 -7.79
CA SER A 396 -22.72 4.16 -7.65
C SER A 396 -23.44 5.29 -8.41
N SER A 397 -24.24 4.97 -9.45
CA SER A 397 -24.85 5.96 -10.34
C SER A 397 -26.11 6.65 -9.81
N ASN A 398 -26.94 5.96 -9.00
CA ASN A 398 -28.30 6.43 -8.70
C ASN A 398 -28.54 6.84 -7.23
N GLU A 399 -28.05 6.12 -6.22
CA GLU A 399 -28.29 6.46 -4.80
C GLU A 399 -27.04 7.02 -4.08
N LEU A 400 -25.84 6.43 -4.27
CA LEU A 400 -24.59 7.01 -3.76
C LEU A 400 -24.08 8.23 -4.56
N SER A 401 -24.89 8.75 -5.49
CA SER A 401 -24.54 9.87 -6.38
C SER A 401 -24.18 11.15 -5.62
N ALA A 402 -24.81 11.41 -4.46
CA ALA A 402 -24.47 12.53 -3.59
C ALA A 402 -23.08 12.35 -2.95
N THR A 403 -22.79 11.18 -2.36
CA THR A 403 -21.53 10.88 -1.67
C THR A 403 -20.32 10.96 -2.60
N ILE A 404 -20.47 10.58 -3.88
CA ILE A 404 -19.42 10.69 -4.90
C ILE A 404 -18.97 12.14 -5.14
N THR A 405 -19.86 13.12 -4.94
CA THR A 405 -19.52 14.55 -5.09
C THR A 405 -18.78 15.14 -3.90
N LEU A 406 -18.66 14.40 -2.79
CA LEU A 406 -17.97 14.87 -1.59
C LEU A 406 -16.43 14.74 -1.71
N PRO A 407 -15.67 15.60 -1.00
CA PRO A 407 -14.23 15.47 -0.83
C PRO A 407 -13.79 14.04 -0.49
N LEU A 408 -12.65 13.60 -1.04
CA LEU A 408 -12.21 12.20 -0.91
C LEU A 408 -12.10 11.74 0.54
N ILE A 409 -11.64 12.62 1.44
CA ILE A 409 -11.50 12.33 2.87
C ILE A 409 -12.83 12.00 3.57
N ILE A 410 -13.96 12.44 3.02
CA ILE A 410 -15.31 12.08 3.50
C ILE A 410 -15.71 10.73 2.92
N ARG A 411 -15.47 10.50 1.61
CA ARG A 411 -15.70 9.21 0.94
C ARG A 411 -14.89 8.05 1.53
N GLU A 412 -13.66 8.29 1.95
CA GLU A 412 -12.81 7.32 2.66
C GLU A 412 -13.30 7.00 4.08
N ARG A 413 -14.21 7.80 4.65
CA ARG A 413 -14.79 7.61 5.99
C ARG A 413 -16.23 7.08 5.98
N ASP A 414 -16.88 7.05 4.83
CA ASP A 414 -18.25 6.57 4.68
C ASP A 414 -18.30 5.02 4.61
N THR A 415 -19.09 4.40 5.48
CA THR A 415 -19.11 2.95 5.66
C THR A 415 -19.72 2.20 4.47
N GLU A 416 -20.80 2.72 3.91
CA GLU A 416 -21.55 2.08 2.81
C GLU A 416 -20.82 2.27 1.47
N TYR A 417 -20.29 3.48 1.27
CA TYR A 417 -19.44 3.78 0.13
C TYR A 417 -18.19 2.89 0.14
N GLN A 418 -17.47 2.79 1.27
CA GLN A 418 -16.28 1.93 1.34
C GLN A 418 -16.62 0.44 1.15
N LEU A 419 -17.71 -0.07 1.72
CA LEU A 419 -18.18 -1.44 1.41
C LEU A 419 -18.33 -1.64 -0.11
N THR A 420 -19.06 -0.74 -0.77
CA THR A 420 -19.32 -0.82 -2.21
C THR A 420 -18.03 -0.79 -3.03
N ARG A 421 -17.08 0.10 -2.70
CA ARG A 421 -15.79 0.21 -3.39
C ARG A 421 -14.90 -1.01 -3.12
N ILE A 422 -14.84 -1.52 -1.88
CA ILE A 422 -14.04 -2.69 -1.51
C ILE A 422 -14.53 -3.94 -2.23
N VAL A 423 -15.85 -4.22 -2.22
CA VAL A 423 -16.43 -5.39 -2.91
C VAL A 423 -16.16 -5.33 -4.42
N LEU A 424 -16.30 -4.15 -5.04
CA LEU A 424 -16.02 -3.96 -6.46
C LEU A 424 -14.54 -4.19 -6.79
N PHE A 425 -13.61 -3.58 -6.05
CA PHE A 425 -12.17 -3.76 -6.29
C PHE A 425 -11.71 -5.19 -6.01
N ASP A 426 -12.18 -5.86 -4.96
CA ASP A 426 -11.88 -7.27 -4.69
C ASP A 426 -12.25 -8.16 -5.88
N ARG A 427 -13.46 -7.97 -6.44
CA ARG A 427 -13.90 -8.69 -7.65
C ARG A 427 -13.06 -8.36 -8.89
N LEU A 428 -12.78 -7.09 -9.14
CA LEU A 428 -11.96 -6.65 -10.29
C LEU A 428 -10.52 -7.17 -10.21
N LEU A 429 -9.92 -7.14 -9.02
CA LEU A 429 -8.56 -7.64 -8.77
C LEU A 429 -8.50 -9.16 -8.91
N LYS A 430 -9.50 -9.91 -8.41
CA LYS A 430 -9.62 -11.36 -8.66
C LYS A 430 -9.71 -11.71 -10.15
N ALA A 431 -10.19 -10.80 -10.99
CA ALA A 431 -10.27 -10.93 -12.46
C ALA A 431 -9.06 -10.31 -13.23
N TYR A 432 -8.07 -9.72 -12.55
CA TYR A 432 -6.87 -9.16 -13.16
C TYR A 432 -5.93 -10.27 -13.70
N PRO A 433 -5.35 -10.17 -14.91
CA PRO A 433 -5.22 -8.97 -15.74
C PRO A 433 -6.37 -8.71 -16.73
N TYR A 434 -7.28 -9.66 -16.94
CA TYR A 434 -8.35 -9.54 -17.95
C TYR A 434 -9.24 -8.30 -17.78
N LYS A 435 -9.46 -7.86 -16.54
CA LYS A 435 -10.23 -6.64 -16.22
C LYS A 435 -9.36 -5.40 -15.93
N LYS A 436 -8.08 -5.34 -16.36
CA LYS A 436 -7.16 -4.20 -16.13
C LYS A 436 -7.78 -2.82 -16.47
N ASN A 437 -8.54 -2.75 -17.56
CA ASN A 437 -9.16 -1.51 -18.03
C ASN A 437 -10.32 -1.05 -17.12
N GLN A 438 -11.05 -1.98 -16.51
CA GLN A 438 -12.09 -1.66 -15.53
C GLN A 438 -11.45 -1.21 -14.21
N VAL A 439 -10.36 -1.84 -13.75
CA VAL A 439 -9.59 -1.36 -12.57
C VAL A 439 -9.14 0.09 -12.80
N TRP A 440 -8.56 0.40 -13.96
CA TRP A 440 -8.16 1.77 -14.30
C TRP A 440 -9.34 2.75 -14.38
N LYS A 441 -10.47 2.33 -14.96
CA LYS A 441 -11.69 3.15 -15.04
C LYS A 441 -12.23 3.48 -13.65
N GLU A 442 -12.32 2.50 -12.76
CA GLU A 442 -12.84 2.68 -11.40
C GLU A 442 -11.88 3.48 -10.52
N ALA A 443 -10.57 3.28 -10.67
CA ALA A 443 -9.55 4.06 -9.96
C ALA A 443 -9.59 5.57 -10.25
N ARG A 444 -10.19 6.00 -11.37
CA ARG A 444 -10.44 7.44 -11.66
C ARG A 444 -11.51 8.08 -10.78
N VAL A 445 -12.35 7.30 -10.11
CA VAL A 445 -13.31 7.79 -9.11
C VAL A 445 -12.59 7.92 -7.77
N ASP A 446 -11.96 6.83 -7.34
CA ASP A 446 -11.02 6.69 -6.21
C ASP A 446 -10.53 5.23 -6.10
N ILE A 447 -9.61 4.99 -5.16
CA ILE A 447 -9.14 3.65 -4.78
C ILE A 447 -9.47 3.43 -3.29
N PRO A 448 -10.17 2.35 -2.90
CA PRO A 448 -10.49 2.09 -1.49
C PRO A 448 -9.20 1.79 -0.69
N PRO A 449 -8.96 2.44 0.47
CA PRO A 449 -7.70 2.34 1.21
C PRO A 449 -7.24 0.92 1.52
N LEU A 450 -8.17 0.04 1.91
CA LEU A 450 -7.90 -1.35 2.27
C LEU A 450 -7.25 -2.16 1.13
N LEU A 451 -7.54 -1.83 -0.12
CA LEU A 451 -7.05 -2.54 -1.31
C LEU A 451 -6.02 -1.75 -2.12
N ARG A 452 -5.59 -0.58 -1.64
CA ARG A 452 -4.73 0.35 -2.39
C ARG A 452 -3.43 -0.28 -2.90
N GLY A 453 -2.73 -1.07 -2.09
CA GLY A 453 -1.50 -1.77 -2.51
C GLY A 453 -1.70 -2.73 -3.69
N LEU A 454 -2.82 -3.45 -3.72
CA LEU A 454 -3.18 -4.36 -4.82
C LEU A 454 -3.66 -3.60 -6.06
N ALA A 455 -4.42 -2.52 -5.87
CA ALA A 455 -4.87 -1.65 -6.95
C ALA A 455 -3.68 -0.97 -7.64
N TRP A 456 -2.71 -0.45 -6.88
CA TRP A 456 -1.48 0.13 -7.42
C TRP A 456 -0.66 -0.88 -8.23
N ALA A 457 -0.52 -2.12 -7.74
CA ALA A 457 0.15 -3.19 -8.48
C ALA A 457 -0.53 -3.48 -9.83
N ALA A 458 -1.87 -3.51 -9.86
CA ALA A 458 -2.65 -3.69 -11.08
C ALA A 458 -2.52 -2.49 -12.05
N LEU A 459 -2.51 -1.25 -11.54
CA LEU A 459 -2.29 -0.03 -12.35
C LEU A 459 -0.86 0.08 -12.90
N LEU A 460 0.11 -0.55 -12.23
CA LEU A 460 1.50 -0.66 -12.66
C LEU A 460 1.78 -1.85 -13.59
N GLY A 461 0.78 -2.69 -13.88
CA GLY A 461 0.94 -3.84 -14.77
C GLY A 461 1.74 -5.00 -14.17
N VAL A 462 1.75 -5.14 -12.83
CA VAL A 462 2.50 -6.21 -12.15
C VAL A 462 1.89 -7.58 -12.47
N GLU A 463 2.67 -8.49 -13.05
CA GLU A 463 2.22 -9.82 -13.49
C GLU A 463 3.26 -10.94 -13.26
N GLY A 464 2.76 -12.17 -13.23
CA GLY A 464 3.53 -13.41 -13.03
C GLY A 464 3.90 -13.68 -11.57
N ASP A 465 4.81 -14.63 -11.37
CA ASP A 465 5.30 -15.00 -10.04
C ASP A 465 6.33 -13.98 -9.52
N ILE A 466 5.82 -12.95 -8.86
CA ILE A 466 6.66 -11.92 -8.22
C ILE A 466 7.51 -12.47 -7.08
N ARG A 467 7.06 -13.56 -6.43
CA ARG A 467 7.73 -14.08 -5.24
C ARG A 467 8.95 -14.89 -5.61
N SER A 468 8.84 -15.80 -6.58
CA SER A 468 9.98 -16.51 -7.14
C SER A 468 11.05 -15.55 -7.67
N LYS A 469 10.63 -14.48 -8.38
CA LYS A 469 11.53 -13.40 -8.84
C LYS A 469 12.25 -12.71 -7.68
N TYR A 470 11.55 -12.29 -6.63
CA TYR A 470 12.14 -11.56 -5.51
C TYR A 470 13.02 -12.45 -4.60
N ASP A 471 12.58 -13.66 -4.32
CA ASP A 471 13.28 -14.60 -3.44
C ASP A 471 14.61 -15.04 -4.09
N GLY A 472 14.68 -15.16 -5.42
CA GLY A 472 15.89 -15.51 -6.18
C GLY A 472 16.97 -14.42 -6.33
N ILE A 473 16.74 -13.19 -5.87
CA ILE A 473 17.75 -12.11 -5.88
C ILE A 473 18.65 -12.22 -4.64
N ASP A 474 19.97 -12.11 -4.78
CA ASP A 474 20.87 -12.04 -3.62
C ASP A 474 20.64 -10.72 -2.85
N LYS A 475 20.33 -10.85 -1.56
CA LYS A 475 20.07 -9.75 -0.61
C LYS A 475 21.06 -9.76 0.56
N ASP A 476 21.95 -10.75 0.62
CA ASP A 476 22.76 -11.05 1.81
C ASP A 476 24.24 -10.73 1.57
N THR A 477 24.78 -10.98 0.37
CA THR A 477 26.17 -10.62 0.01
C THR A 477 26.39 -9.11 0.18
N PRO A 478 27.39 -8.65 0.96
CA PRO A 478 27.66 -7.22 1.16
C PRO A 478 27.99 -6.48 -0.14
N ILE A 479 27.38 -5.32 -0.35
CA ILE A 479 27.65 -4.43 -1.49
C ILE A 479 28.16 -3.05 -1.02
N PRO A 480 28.94 -2.30 -1.83
CA PRO A 480 29.50 -1.01 -1.43
C PRO A 480 28.46 0.02 -0.95
N THR A 481 27.24 -0.11 -1.44
CA THR A 481 26.08 0.74 -1.16
C THR A 481 25.45 0.49 0.22
N ASP A 482 25.67 -0.67 0.85
CA ASP A 482 24.97 -1.07 2.09
C ASP A 482 25.13 -0.01 3.20
N ARG A 483 26.33 0.55 3.35
CA ARG A 483 26.61 1.60 4.34
C ARG A 483 25.77 2.86 4.14
N GLN A 484 25.46 3.24 2.90
CA GLN A 484 24.62 4.41 2.62
C GLN A 484 23.15 4.12 2.97
N ILE A 485 22.66 2.95 2.54
CA ILE A 485 21.29 2.47 2.83
C ILE A 485 21.06 2.42 4.36
N GLU A 486 22.03 1.94 5.13
CA GLU A 486 21.94 1.85 6.60
C GLU A 486 21.91 3.21 7.32
N VAL A 487 22.44 4.27 6.70
CA VAL A 487 22.43 5.63 7.26
C VAL A 487 21.17 6.40 6.84
N ASP A 488 20.60 6.10 5.68
CA ASP A 488 19.40 6.76 5.16
C ASP A 488 18.12 6.22 5.81
N ILE A 489 17.96 4.89 5.88
CA ILE A 489 16.75 4.23 6.40
C ILE A 489 16.26 4.78 7.75
N PRO A 490 17.10 4.94 8.80
CA PRO A 490 16.63 5.40 10.12
C PRO A 490 16.14 6.86 10.15
N ARG A 491 16.43 7.64 9.10
CA ARG A 491 16.02 9.03 8.92
C ARG A 491 14.78 9.15 8.00
N CYS A 492 14.53 8.10 7.22
CA CYS A 492 13.44 8.00 6.25
C CYS A 492 12.09 7.80 6.95
N HIS A 493 11.13 8.73 6.75
CA HIS A 493 9.78 8.65 7.31
C HIS A 493 9.71 8.31 8.82
N GLN A 494 10.64 8.84 9.63
CA GLN A 494 10.81 8.51 11.06
C GLN A 494 9.55 8.77 11.92
N TYR A 495 8.61 9.59 11.46
CA TYR A 495 7.31 9.84 12.11
C TYR A 495 6.34 8.65 12.03
N ASP A 496 6.56 7.71 11.11
CA ASP A 496 5.70 6.54 10.92
C ASP A 496 6.17 5.37 11.80
N GLU A 497 5.33 4.92 12.74
CA GLU A 497 5.68 3.87 13.70
C GLU A 497 6.02 2.53 13.00
N LEU A 498 5.37 2.22 11.88
CA LEU A 498 5.60 0.96 11.20
C LEU A 498 6.93 0.94 10.43
N LEU A 499 7.23 2.00 9.69
CA LEU A 499 8.46 2.13 8.91
C LEU A 499 9.70 2.34 9.80
N SER A 500 9.56 3.09 10.89
CA SER A 500 10.60 3.32 11.91
C SER A 500 10.91 2.11 12.80
N SER A 501 10.08 1.05 12.72
CA SER A 501 10.33 -0.19 13.45
C SER A 501 11.58 -0.94 12.92
N PRO A 502 12.26 -1.76 13.74
CA PRO A 502 13.40 -2.55 13.26
C PRO A 502 13.05 -3.49 12.09
N GLN A 503 11.81 -3.98 12.06
CA GLN A 503 11.31 -4.78 10.95
C GLN A 503 11.09 -3.95 9.68
N GLY A 504 10.63 -2.70 9.81
CA GLY A 504 10.60 -1.73 8.71
C GLY A 504 11.99 -1.48 8.14
N HIS A 505 12.98 -1.25 9.00
CA HIS A 505 14.37 -1.05 8.58
C HIS A 505 14.96 -2.26 7.85
N ILE A 506 14.75 -3.48 8.37
CA ILE A 506 15.19 -4.74 7.72
C ILE A 506 14.55 -4.87 6.34
N LYS A 507 13.25 -4.60 6.22
CA LYS A 507 12.50 -4.71 4.97
C LYS A 507 12.91 -3.67 3.94
N PHE A 508 13.13 -2.41 4.35
CA PHE A 508 13.71 -1.38 3.49
C PHE A 508 15.04 -1.83 2.92
N ARG A 509 15.99 -2.27 3.77
CA ARG A 509 17.30 -2.75 3.33
C ARG A 509 17.16 -3.85 2.28
N ARG A 510 16.30 -4.85 2.54
CA ARG A 510 16.08 -5.98 1.62
C ARG A 510 15.47 -5.56 0.28
N VAL A 511 14.46 -4.70 0.26
CA VAL A 511 13.80 -4.24 -0.98
C VAL A 511 14.72 -3.32 -1.78
N LEU A 512 15.40 -2.37 -1.14
CA LEU A 512 16.35 -1.45 -1.78
C LEU A 512 17.55 -2.22 -2.36
N LYS A 513 18.13 -3.14 -1.59
CA LYS A 513 19.26 -3.97 -2.03
C LYS A 513 18.87 -4.90 -3.17
N ALA A 514 17.71 -5.55 -3.09
CA ALA A 514 17.18 -6.35 -4.20
C ALA A 514 17.05 -5.52 -5.48
N TRP A 515 16.59 -4.27 -5.38
CA TRP A 515 16.50 -3.38 -6.53
C TRP A 515 17.88 -3.00 -7.10
N VAL A 516 18.83 -2.57 -6.27
CA VAL A 516 20.20 -2.23 -6.71
C VAL A 516 20.89 -3.43 -7.37
N VAL A 517 20.80 -4.62 -6.77
CA VAL A 517 21.40 -5.86 -7.31
C VAL A 517 20.74 -6.28 -8.63
N SER A 518 19.46 -6.01 -8.83
CA SER A 518 18.74 -6.34 -10.07
C SER A 518 19.06 -5.40 -11.25
N HIS A 519 19.65 -4.24 -11.00
CA HIS A 519 19.86 -3.19 -12.00
C HIS A 519 21.33 -2.73 -11.99
N PRO A 520 22.27 -3.53 -12.54
CA PRO A 520 23.71 -3.27 -12.43
C PRO A 520 24.18 -1.97 -13.12
N ASP A 521 23.40 -1.44 -14.06
CA ASP A 521 23.67 -0.16 -14.73
C ASP A 521 23.20 1.07 -13.91
N LEU A 522 22.47 0.85 -12.82
CA LEU A 522 21.92 1.88 -11.94
C LEU A 522 22.62 1.87 -10.58
N VAL A 523 22.61 3.03 -9.91
CA VAL A 523 23.18 3.22 -8.57
C VAL A 523 22.13 3.76 -7.62
N TYR A 524 22.29 3.44 -6.33
CA TYR A 524 21.49 4.06 -5.29
C TYR A 524 21.83 5.55 -5.19
N TRP A 525 20.79 6.38 -5.24
CA TRP A 525 20.83 7.80 -4.90
C TRP A 525 20.02 8.02 -3.63
N GLN A 526 20.49 8.91 -2.73
CA GLN A 526 19.74 9.31 -1.54
C GLN A 526 18.37 9.87 -1.97
N GLY A 527 17.29 9.38 -1.34
CA GLY A 527 15.91 9.61 -1.78
C GLY A 527 15.23 8.39 -2.40
N LEU A 528 15.98 7.37 -2.85
CA LEU A 528 15.40 6.09 -3.30
C LEU A 528 14.74 5.31 -2.15
N ASP A 529 15.26 5.46 -0.92
CA ASP A 529 14.63 5.05 0.33
C ASP A 529 13.25 5.71 0.51
N SER A 530 13.15 7.03 0.31
CA SER A 530 11.89 7.77 0.37
C SER A 530 10.92 7.33 -0.73
N LEU A 531 11.42 7.02 -1.94
CA LEU A 531 10.60 6.49 -3.03
C LEU A 531 10.07 5.07 -2.75
N CYS A 532 10.84 4.25 -2.03
CA CYS A 532 10.46 2.90 -1.61
C CYS A 532 9.35 2.91 -0.54
N ALA A 533 9.31 3.94 0.31
CA ALA A 533 8.46 3.99 1.50
C ALA A 533 6.95 3.76 1.24
N PRO A 534 6.28 4.37 0.24
CA PRO A 534 4.86 4.10 -0.02
C PRO A 534 4.60 2.66 -0.46
N PHE A 535 5.48 2.07 -1.28
CA PHE A 535 5.34 0.68 -1.74
C PHE A 535 5.55 -0.31 -0.60
N LEU A 536 6.54 -0.07 0.26
CA LEU A 536 6.80 -0.91 1.42
C LEU A 536 5.70 -0.77 2.48
N TYR A 537 5.20 0.43 2.76
CA TYR A 537 4.11 0.64 3.71
C TYR A 537 2.84 -0.13 3.30
N LEU A 538 2.38 0.07 2.06
CA LEU A 538 1.16 -0.58 1.54
C LEU A 538 1.30 -2.11 1.38
N ASN A 539 2.53 -2.64 1.35
CA ASN A 539 2.82 -4.05 1.13
C ASN A 539 3.82 -4.61 2.16
N PHE A 540 3.78 -4.15 3.41
CA PHE A 540 4.78 -4.50 4.44
C PHE A 540 4.88 -6.02 4.67
N SER A 541 3.72 -6.67 4.59
CA SER A 541 3.47 -8.11 4.56
C SER A 541 4.17 -8.91 3.45
N ASN A 542 4.51 -8.23 2.36
CA ASN A 542 4.77 -8.80 1.04
C ASN A 542 5.84 -8.00 0.28
N GLU A 543 7.09 -8.11 0.75
CA GLU A 543 8.28 -7.46 0.16
C GLU A 543 8.39 -7.65 -1.36
N ALA A 544 8.03 -8.84 -1.87
CA ALA A 544 8.04 -9.15 -3.29
C ALA A 544 7.09 -8.25 -4.11
N LEU A 545 5.94 -7.87 -3.54
CA LEU A 545 4.99 -6.97 -4.18
C LEU A 545 5.42 -5.50 -4.06
N ALA A 546 6.01 -5.11 -2.94
CA ALA A 546 6.64 -3.79 -2.80
C ALA A 546 7.75 -3.59 -3.86
N TYR A 547 8.67 -4.56 -3.97
CA TYR A 547 9.72 -4.60 -4.98
C TYR A 547 9.19 -4.61 -6.41
N ALA A 548 8.14 -5.41 -6.70
CA ALA A 548 7.56 -5.48 -8.04
C ALA A 548 6.89 -4.16 -8.45
N CYS A 549 6.17 -3.51 -7.53
CA CYS A 549 5.60 -2.18 -7.78
C CYS A 549 6.69 -1.13 -8.02
N MET A 550 7.72 -1.08 -7.17
CA MET A 550 8.83 -0.12 -7.33
C MET A 550 9.60 -0.33 -8.63
N SER A 551 9.89 -1.59 -8.98
CA SER A 551 10.56 -1.96 -10.25
C SER A 551 9.71 -1.65 -11.50
N ALA A 552 8.38 -1.67 -11.40
CA ALA A 552 7.49 -1.23 -12.48
C ALA A 552 7.31 0.30 -12.54
N PHE A 553 7.36 0.98 -11.39
CA PHE A 553 7.18 2.43 -11.27
C PHE A 553 8.38 3.22 -11.80
N ILE A 554 9.61 2.82 -11.46
CA ILE A 554 10.81 3.58 -11.82
C ILE A 554 10.98 3.75 -13.35
N PRO A 555 10.84 2.71 -14.20
CA PRO A 555 10.89 2.89 -15.66
C PRO A 555 9.75 3.73 -16.24
N LYS A 556 8.64 3.93 -15.52
CA LYS A 556 7.47 4.71 -15.97
C LYS A 556 7.61 6.21 -15.70
N TYR A 557 8.31 6.62 -14.64
CA TYR A 557 8.41 8.03 -14.21
C TYR A 557 9.84 8.55 -13.98
N LEU A 558 10.81 7.65 -13.79
CA LEU A 558 12.18 7.92 -13.35
C LEU A 558 13.22 7.19 -14.21
N TYR A 559 12.90 6.98 -15.49
CA TYR A 559 13.80 6.29 -16.42
C TYR A 559 15.15 7.03 -16.51
N ASN A 560 16.25 6.29 -16.32
CA ASN A 560 17.62 6.79 -16.24
C ASN A 560 17.96 7.80 -15.11
N PHE A 561 17.03 8.14 -14.20
CA PHE A 561 17.33 9.05 -13.07
C PHE A 561 18.39 8.49 -12.12
N PHE A 562 18.50 7.17 -12.03
CA PHE A 562 19.42 6.47 -11.14
C PHE A 562 20.72 6.01 -11.84
N LEU A 563 21.06 6.56 -13.01
CA LEU A 563 22.38 6.35 -13.61
C LEU A 563 23.50 6.86 -12.70
N LYS A 564 24.71 6.32 -12.87
CA LYS A 564 25.93 6.81 -12.19
C LYS A 564 26.28 8.25 -12.55
N ASP A 565 26.03 8.65 -13.81
CA ASP A 565 25.94 10.04 -14.23
C ASP A 565 24.54 10.28 -14.83
N ASN A 566 23.68 10.89 -14.02
CA ASN A 566 22.31 11.29 -14.36
C ASN A 566 22.21 12.80 -14.69
N SER A 567 23.33 13.52 -14.73
CA SER A 567 23.35 15.00 -14.82
C SER A 567 22.60 15.52 -16.03
N HIS A 568 22.74 14.86 -17.17
CA HIS A 568 22.05 15.20 -18.42
C HIS A 568 20.54 14.94 -18.35
N VAL A 569 20.11 13.85 -17.69
CA VAL A 569 18.71 13.48 -17.49
C VAL A 569 18.02 14.49 -16.59
N ILE A 570 18.61 14.77 -15.42
CA ILE A 570 18.07 15.72 -14.45
C ILE A 570 17.99 17.13 -15.08
N GLN A 571 19.04 17.57 -15.78
CA GLN A 571 19.03 18.89 -16.43
C GLN A 571 18.03 18.99 -17.58
N GLU A 572 17.81 17.94 -18.38
CA GLU A 572 16.72 17.92 -19.37
C GLU A 572 15.37 18.10 -18.65
N TYR A 573 15.11 17.28 -17.62
CA TYR A 573 13.84 17.27 -16.89
C TYR A 573 13.54 18.61 -16.20
N LEU A 574 14.52 19.22 -15.54
CA LEU A 574 14.39 20.54 -14.91
C LEU A 574 14.21 21.66 -15.94
N THR A 575 14.84 21.55 -17.13
CA THR A 575 14.64 22.54 -18.21
C THR A 575 13.21 22.46 -18.74
N VAL A 576 12.68 21.25 -18.99
CA VAL A 576 11.27 21.05 -19.38
C VAL A 576 10.33 21.53 -18.28
N PHE A 577 10.65 21.32 -17.01
CA PHE A 577 9.86 21.87 -15.90
C PHE A 577 9.86 23.40 -15.89
N SER A 578 10.99 24.06 -16.13
CA SER A 578 11.06 25.53 -16.26
C SER A 578 10.17 26.05 -17.41
N GLN A 579 10.23 25.40 -18.58
CA GLN A 579 9.35 25.69 -19.72
C GLN A 579 7.86 25.47 -19.38
N MET A 580 7.54 24.49 -18.52
CA MET A 580 6.18 24.23 -18.04
C MET A 580 5.66 25.30 -17.07
N ILE A 581 6.54 25.86 -16.22
CA ILE A 581 6.19 27.04 -15.39
C ILE A 581 5.90 28.22 -16.32
N ALA A 582 6.79 28.53 -17.28
CA ALA A 582 6.59 29.61 -18.25
C ALA A 582 5.30 29.44 -19.09
N PHE A 583 4.99 28.21 -19.50
CA PHE A 583 3.79 27.89 -20.27
C PHE A 583 2.49 28.12 -19.47
N HIS A 584 2.46 27.84 -18.17
CA HIS A 584 1.24 27.96 -17.37
C HIS A 584 1.10 29.27 -16.58
N ASP A 585 2.21 29.80 -16.05
CA ASP A 585 2.26 31.04 -15.26
C ASP A 585 3.53 31.84 -15.63
N PRO A 586 3.51 32.57 -16.76
CA PRO A 586 4.66 33.31 -17.25
C PRO A 586 5.08 34.45 -16.31
N GLU A 587 4.14 35.04 -15.56
CA GLU A 587 4.44 36.09 -14.58
C GLU A 587 5.31 35.54 -13.44
N LEU A 588 4.92 34.38 -12.88
CA LEU A 588 5.74 33.68 -11.90
C LEU A 588 7.08 33.24 -12.49
N SER A 589 7.10 32.72 -13.72
CA SER A 589 8.35 32.31 -14.38
C SER A 589 9.32 33.48 -14.59
N ASN A 590 8.82 34.64 -15.05
CA ASN A 590 9.62 35.84 -15.26
C ASN A 590 10.23 36.31 -13.93
N HIS A 591 9.42 36.45 -12.88
CA HIS A 591 9.90 36.84 -11.54
C HIS A 591 10.99 35.88 -11.00
N LEU A 592 10.73 34.57 -11.03
CA LEU A 592 11.70 33.58 -10.54
C LEU A 592 13.02 33.61 -11.33
N ASN A 593 12.97 33.84 -12.65
CA ASN A 593 14.15 34.02 -13.48
C ASN A 593 14.90 35.33 -13.16
N GLU A 594 14.18 36.43 -12.92
CA GLU A 594 14.77 37.74 -12.57
C GLU A 594 15.52 37.72 -11.24
N ILE A 595 15.01 36.99 -10.23
CA ILE A 595 15.69 36.80 -8.94
C ILE A 595 16.72 35.65 -8.95
N GLY A 596 16.88 34.93 -10.07
CA GLY A 596 17.81 33.79 -10.19
C GLY A 596 17.38 32.51 -9.45
N PHE A 597 16.10 32.38 -9.07
CA PHE A 597 15.57 31.25 -8.32
C PHE A 597 15.10 30.11 -9.26
N ILE A 598 16.08 29.41 -9.83
CA ILE A 598 15.85 28.35 -10.83
C ILE A 598 15.43 26.99 -10.21
N PRO A 599 14.71 26.12 -10.96
CA PRO A 599 14.27 24.81 -10.47
C PRO A 599 15.36 23.90 -9.91
N ASP A 600 16.59 23.99 -10.41
CA ASP A 600 17.75 23.22 -9.93
C ASP A 600 17.99 23.37 -8.41
N LEU A 601 17.53 24.46 -7.79
CA LEU A 601 17.70 24.74 -6.36
C LEU A 601 16.70 24.01 -5.46
N TYR A 602 15.53 23.59 -5.98
CA TYR A 602 14.43 23.08 -5.15
C TYR A 602 13.70 21.84 -5.71
N ALA A 603 13.69 21.64 -7.03
CA ALA A 603 12.85 20.62 -7.66
C ALA A 603 13.56 19.26 -7.86
N ILE A 604 14.87 19.17 -7.64
CA ILE A 604 15.62 17.90 -7.66
C ILE A 604 15.01 16.86 -6.68
N PRO A 605 14.86 17.14 -5.37
CA PRO A 605 14.26 16.18 -4.43
C PRO A 605 12.79 15.89 -4.75
N TRP A 606 12.05 16.85 -5.31
CA TRP A 606 10.66 16.66 -5.72
C TRP A 606 10.55 15.57 -6.78
N PHE A 607 11.34 15.66 -7.85
CA PHE A 607 11.24 14.68 -8.93
C PHE A 607 11.96 13.38 -8.60
N LEU A 608 13.18 13.42 -8.05
CA LEU A 608 13.95 12.21 -7.71
C LEU A 608 13.20 11.25 -6.76
N THR A 609 12.39 11.80 -5.85
CA THR A 609 11.58 11.02 -4.89
C THR A 609 10.10 10.92 -5.28
N MET A 610 9.67 11.51 -6.41
CA MET A 610 8.26 11.67 -6.77
C MET A 610 7.40 12.20 -5.60
N PHE A 611 7.93 13.27 -5.00
CA PHE A 611 7.40 14.07 -3.89
C PHE A 611 7.37 13.39 -2.51
N THR A 612 7.79 12.13 -2.35
CA THR A 612 7.63 11.37 -1.09
C THR A 612 8.47 11.90 0.06
N HIS A 613 9.64 12.47 -0.22
CA HIS A 613 10.46 13.14 0.80
C HIS A 613 9.83 14.48 1.26
N VAL A 614 8.92 15.07 0.47
CA VAL A 614 8.33 16.39 0.74
C VAL A 614 7.02 16.28 1.51
N PHE A 615 6.19 15.27 1.20
CA PHE A 615 4.86 15.12 1.79
C PHE A 615 4.72 13.85 2.62
N PRO A 616 3.92 13.87 3.71
CA PRO A 616 3.65 12.68 4.50
C PRO A 616 2.89 11.61 3.70
N LEU A 617 3.04 10.34 4.06
CA LEU A 617 2.52 9.20 3.28
C LEU A 617 1.02 9.30 2.94
N HIS A 618 0.18 9.79 3.86
CA HIS A 618 -1.26 9.96 3.59
C HIS A 618 -1.55 10.98 2.48
N LYS A 619 -0.72 12.04 2.36
CA LYS A 619 -0.77 13.01 1.26
C LYS A 619 -0.26 12.40 -0.04
N ILE A 620 0.79 11.56 0.05
CA ILE A 620 1.32 10.81 -1.09
C ILE A 620 0.30 9.82 -1.64
N PHE A 621 -0.45 9.07 -0.82
CA PHE A 621 -1.44 8.12 -1.32
C PHE A 621 -2.50 8.80 -2.20
N HIS A 622 -3.08 9.92 -1.75
CA HIS A 622 -4.06 10.69 -2.52
C HIS A 622 -3.45 11.26 -3.82
N LEU A 623 -2.20 11.75 -3.76
CA LEU A 623 -1.50 12.26 -4.94
C LEU A 623 -1.18 11.14 -5.95
N TRP A 624 -0.71 9.99 -5.47
CA TRP A 624 -0.26 8.88 -6.30
C TRP A 624 -1.40 8.04 -6.87
N ASP A 625 -2.55 7.95 -6.19
CA ASP A 625 -3.79 7.39 -6.74
C ASP A 625 -4.14 8.06 -8.08
N THR A 626 -3.86 9.37 -8.24
CA THR A 626 -3.99 10.08 -9.52
C THR A 626 -2.75 9.94 -10.43
N LEU A 627 -1.54 10.07 -9.88
CA LEU A 627 -0.28 9.95 -10.65
C LEU A 627 -0.22 8.66 -11.47
N LEU A 628 -0.62 7.53 -10.87
CA LEU A 628 -0.58 6.20 -11.49
C LEU A 628 -1.50 6.07 -12.71
N LEU A 629 -2.57 6.87 -12.77
CA LEU A 629 -3.48 6.98 -13.91
C LEU A 629 -2.89 7.84 -15.04
N GLY A 630 -1.97 8.75 -14.69
CA GLY A 630 -1.23 9.59 -15.62
C GLY A 630 -0.01 8.90 -16.25
N ASN A 631 0.64 9.65 -17.15
CA ASN A 631 1.88 9.25 -17.81
C ASN A 631 3.09 10.01 -17.22
N SER A 632 4.28 9.80 -17.79
CA SER A 632 5.56 10.38 -17.36
C SER A 632 5.61 11.92 -17.31
N SER A 633 4.68 12.63 -17.95
CA SER A 633 4.58 14.10 -17.91
C SER A 633 3.71 14.65 -16.78
N PHE A 634 2.90 13.82 -16.12
CA PHE A 634 2.02 14.26 -15.03
C PHE A 634 2.76 14.85 -13.80
N PRO A 635 3.96 14.38 -13.40
CA PRO A 635 4.75 15.02 -12.33
C PRO A 635 5.04 16.51 -12.56
N PHE A 636 5.25 16.96 -13.81
CA PHE A 636 5.41 18.39 -14.10
C PHE A 636 4.18 19.20 -13.72
N CYS A 637 2.98 18.65 -13.97
CA CYS A 637 1.72 19.31 -13.63
C CYS A 637 1.50 19.38 -12.11
N ILE A 638 1.96 18.38 -11.35
CA ILE A 638 2.00 18.42 -9.88
C ILE A 638 2.95 19.51 -9.41
N GLY A 639 4.18 19.57 -9.94
CA GLY A 639 5.16 20.61 -9.58
C GLY A 639 4.65 22.04 -9.83
N VAL A 640 4.01 22.28 -10.99
CA VAL A 640 3.39 23.58 -11.29
C VAL A 640 2.20 23.87 -10.37
N ALA A 641 1.37 22.88 -10.04
CA ALA A 641 0.25 23.06 -9.10
C ALA A 641 0.71 23.42 -7.67
N ILE A 642 1.84 22.87 -7.20
CA ILE A 642 2.46 23.27 -5.92
C ILE A 642 2.92 24.73 -5.98
N LEU A 643 3.64 25.12 -7.03
CA LEU A 643 4.10 26.50 -7.23
C LEU A 643 2.93 27.49 -7.31
N GLN A 644 1.82 27.12 -7.96
CA GLN A 644 0.61 27.94 -8.05
C GLN A 644 -0.11 28.13 -6.70
N GLN A 645 0.05 27.22 -5.74
CA GLN A 645 -0.44 27.44 -4.37
C GLN A 645 0.45 28.38 -3.56
N LEU A 646 1.75 28.44 -3.89
CA LEU A 646 2.72 29.33 -3.24
C LEU A 646 2.86 30.69 -3.96
N ARG A 647 2.25 30.85 -5.14
CA ARG A 647 2.39 31.97 -6.08
C ARG A 647 2.49 33.34 -5.42
N ASP A 648 1.51 33.71 -4.60
CA ASP A 648 1.42 35.05 -4.01
C ASP A 648 2.59 35.32 -3.05
N ARG A 649 3.10 34.28 -2.38
CA ARG A 649 4.31 34.37 -1.55
C ARG A 649 5.58 34.41 -2.39
N LEU A 650 5.64 33.72 -3.53
CA LEU A 650 6.81 33.73 -4.41
C LEU A 650 6.98 35.10 -5.07
N LEU A 651 5.91 35.67 -5.64
CA LEU A 651 5.91 36.98 -6.29
C LEU A 651 6.22 38.14 -5.32
N ALA A 652 5.88 37.99 -4.04
CA ALA A 652 6.14 39.01 -3.02
C ALA A 652 7.59 39.00 -2.47
N ASN A 653 8.41 38.01 -2.82
CA ASN A 653 9.68 37.71 -2.16
C ASN A 653 10.88 37.67 -3.11
N GLY A 654 12.07 37.93 -2.55
CA GLY A 654 13.34 37.80 -3.23
C GLY A 654 13.93 36.39 -3.13
N PHE A 655 15.17 36.23 -3.62
CA PHE A 655 15.88 34.95 -3.67
C PHE A 655 16.01 34.29 -2.29
N ASN A 656 16.44 35.04 -1.26
CA ASN A 656 16.71 34.49 0.07
C ASN A 656 15.43 34.02 0.76
N GLU A 657 14.37 34.81 0.64
CA GLU A 657 13.07 34.53 1.23
C GLU A 657 12.41 33.33 0.52
N CYS A 658 12.61 33.17 -0.80
CA CYS A 658 12.21 31.97 -1.53
C CYS A 658 12.99 30.73 -1.05
N ILE A 659 14.31 30.80 -0.84
CA ILE A 659 15.09 29.66 -0.29
C ILE A 659 14.53 29.21 1.08
N LEU A 660 14.19 30.15 1.95
CA LEU A 660 13.57 29.85 3.24
C LEU A 660 12.18 29.21 3.08
N LEU A 661 11.34 29.71 2.16
CA LEU A 661 9.99 29.20 1.89
C LEU A 661 9.97 27.74 1.40
N PHE A 662 11.01 27.26 0.72
CA PHE A 662 11.11 25.85 0.31
C PHE A 662 11.84 24.98 1.35
N SER A 663 12.62 25.59 2.23
CA SER A 663 13.26 24.88 3.36
C SER A 663 12.24 24.51 4.44
N ASP A 664 11.24 25.37 4.66
CA ASP A 664 10.08 25.13 5.52
C ASP A 664 8.80 25.30 4.70
N LEU A 665 8.47 24.27 3.91
CA LEU A 665 7.39 24.33 2.93
C LEU A 665 6.02 24.50 3.63
N PRO A 666 5.25 25.56 3.32
CA PRO A 666 3.91 25.74 3.89
C PRO A 666 3.00 24.57 3.58
N GLU A 667 1.95 24.37 4.40
CA GLU A 667 1.00 23.30 4.14
C GLU A 667 0.32 23.43 2.78
N ILE A 668 0.57 22.43 1.91
CA ILE A 668 -0.06 22.28 0.61
C ILE A 668 -1.38 21.51 0.75
N ASP A 669 -2.44 22.05 0.14
CA ASP A 669 -3.71 21.35 -0.08
C ASP A 669 -3.55 20.37 -1.25
N ILE A 670 -3.59 19.08 -0.94
CA ILE A 670 -3.41 17.99 -1.91
C ILE A 670 -4.64 17.80 -2.79
N GLU A 671 -5.85 18.04 -2.30
CA GLU A 671 -7.06 17.91 -3.11
C GLU A 671 -7.11 19.02 -4.18
N ARG A 672 -6.73 20.25 -3.79
CA ARG A 672 -6.47 21.33 -4.75
C ARG A 672 -5.32 20.98 -5.69
N CYS A 673 -4.22 20.42 -5.19
CA CYS A 673 -3.07 20.04 -6.03
C CYS A 673 -3.44 19.00 -7.10
N VAL A 674 -4.19 17.95 -6.73
CA VAL A 674 -4.71 16.93 -7.65
C VAL A 674 -5.66 17.56 -8.68
N ARG A 675 -6.61 18.39 -8.25
CA ARG A 675 -7.55 19.06 -9.16
C ARG A 675 -6.84 19.97 -10.17
N GLU A 676 -5.91 20.82 -9.70
CA GLU A 676 -5.19 21.72 -10.60
C GLU A 676 -4.18 20.99 -11.49
N SER A 677 -3.49 19.96 -11.01
CA SER A 677 -2.59 19.16 -11.87
C SER A 677 -3.34 18.44 -13.00
N ILE A 678 -4.56 17.93 -12.75
CA ILE A 678 -5.45 17.41 -13.81
C ILE A 678 -5.85 18.52 -14.80
N ASN A 679 -6.19 19.71 -14.30
CA ASN A 679 -6.55 20.87 -15.13
C ASN A 679 -5.38 21.30 -16.03
N LEU A 680 -4.19 21.50 -15.46
CA LEU A 680 -2.94 21.83 -16.16
C LEU A 680 -2.65 20.79 -17.25
N PHE A 681 -2.66 19.49 -16.90
CA PHE A 681 -2.47 18.38 -17.85
C PHE A 681 -3.47 18.41 -19.01
N CYS A 682 -4.73 18.77 -18.76
CA CYS A 682 -5.76 18.90 -19.81
C CYS A 682 -5.60 20.13 -20.73
N TRP A 683 -4.66 21.03 -20.44
CA TRP A 683 -4.31 22.20 -21.25
C TRP A 683 -2.91 22.12 -21.87
N THR A 684 -2.12 21.11 -21.54
CA THR A 684 -0.76 20.90 -22.04
C THR A 684 -0.76 19.97 -23.26
N PRO A 685 -0.23 20.39 -24.42
CA PRO A 685 0.04 19.48 -25.54
C PRO A 685 1.06 18.40 -25.13
N LYS A 686 0.88 17.15 -25.58
CA LYS A 686 1.71 16.01 -25.14
C LYS A 686 3.20 16.23 -25.45
N SER A 687 3.47 16.77 -26.64
CA SER A 687 4.79 17.09 -27.17
C SER A 687 5.45 18.30 -26.50
N ALA A 688 4.70 19.16 -25.79
CA ALA A 688 5.27 20.24 -24.99
C ALA A 688 6.14 19.70 -23.84
N THR A 689 5.71 18.61 -23.23
CA THR A 689 6.41 17.86 -22.16
C THR A 689 7.32 16.73 -22.68
N TYR A 690 7.75 16.78 -23.95
CA TYR A 690 8.66 15.77 -24.49
C TYR A 690 10.03 15.84 -23.81
N CYS A 691 10.46 14.72 -23.24
CA CYS A 691 11.84 14.46 -22.81
C CYS A 691 12.35 13.21 -23.54
N GLN A 692 13.62 13.21 -23.97
CA GLN A 692 14.24 12.03 -24.57
C GLN A 692 14.30 10.85 -23.59
N HIS A 693 14.50 11.14 -22.29
CA HIS A 693 14.63 10.12 -21.24
C HIS A 693 13.30 9.80 -20.52
N ALA A 694 12.15 10.02 -21.18
CA ALA A 694 10.84 9.82 -20.53
C ALA A 694 10.50 8.34 -20.23
N GLN A 695 10.88 7.40 -21.10
CA GLN A 695 10.58 5.95 -21.00
C GLN A 695 11.63 5.12 -21.78
N PRO A 696 11.80 3.82 -21.47
CA PRO A 696 12.64 2.91 -22.26
C PRO A 696 12.06 2.64 -23.66
N ASN A 697 12.94 2.41 -24.64
CA ASN A 697 12.55 1.96 -25.97
C ASN A 697 12.02 0.51 -25.92
N LYS A 698 10.76 0.27 -26.31
CA LYS A 698 10.19 -1.09 -26.41
C LYS A 698 10.76 -1.85 -27.64
N PRO A 699 11.02 -3.17 -27.52
CA PRO A 699 11.29 -4.02 -28.69
C PRO A 699 10.03 -4.17 -29.55
N ALA A 700 10.21 -4.33 -30.87
CA ALA A 700 9.12 -4.25 -31.85
C ALA A 700 8.12 -5.44 -31.85
N SER A 701 8.32 -6.46 -31.00
CA SER A 701 7.64 -7.77 -31.08
C SER A 701 6.16 -7.76 -30.67
N ASP A 702 5.74 -6.82 -29.83
CA ASP A 702 4.43 -6.91 -29.14
C ASP A 702 3.32 -6.11 -29.85
N SER A 703 3.59 -5.63 -31.07
CA SER A 703 2.72 -4.76 -31.87
C SER A 703 1.55 -5.48 -32.58
N ASN A 704 0.95 -6.48 -31.94
CA ASN A 704 -0.19 -7.25 -32.48
C ASN A 704 -1.57 -6.76 -32.00
N SER A 705 -1.72 -5.46 -31.79
CA SER A 705 -2.98 -4.78 -31.45
C SER A 705 -3.67 -4.15 -32.67
N PHE A 706 -3.88 -4.93 -33.74
CA PHE A 706 -4.59 -4.45 -34.94
C PHE A 706 -6.00 -3.93 -34.60
N GLY A 707 -6.25 -2.64 -34.89
CA GLY A 707 -7.60 -2.10 -35.08
C GLY A 707 -8.25 -1.33 -33.93
N LYS A 708 -7.53 -0.93 -32.86
CA LYS A 708 -8.09 -0.05 -31.82
C LYS A 708 -7.29 1.26 -31.69
N THR A 709 -7.96 2.40 -31.85
CA THR A 709 -7.42 3.70 -31.47
C THR A 709 -7.31 3.75 -29.94
N PRO A 710 -6.10 3.95 -29.36
CA PRO A 710 -5.97 4.03 -27.92
C PRO A 710 -6.70 5.26 -27.36
N SER A 711 -7.12 5.19 -26.10
CA SER A 711 -7.68 6.34 -25.39
C SER A 711 -6.59 7.39 -25.14
N TYR A 712 -6.92 8.69 -25.20
CA TYR A 712 -6.00 9.80 -24.88
C TYR A 712 -5.32 9.66 -23.50
N TYR A 713 -5.95 8.89 -22.59
CA TYR A 713 -5.50 8.63 -21.23
C TYR A 713 -4.90 7.23 -21.01
N SER A 714 -4.76 6.40 -22.06
CA SER A 714 -4.11 5.09 -21.97
C SER A 714 -2.59 5.22 -22.13
N SER A 715 -1.81 4.42 -21.41
CA SER A 715 -0.38 4.23 -21.70
C SER A 715 -0.13 3.82 -23.15
N GLU A 716 -1.05 3.03 -23.72
CA GLU A 716 -1.03 2.50 -25.08
C GLU A 716 -1.10 3.59 -26.18
N TYR A 717 -1.37 4.88 -25.85
CA TYR A 717 -1.30 5.99 -26.82
C TYR A 717 0.12 6.52 -27.02
N GLN A 718 0.98 6.46 -26.01
CA GLN A 718 2.39 6.87 -26.14
C GLN A 718 3.22 5.82 -26.89
N ASP A 719 2.67 4.62 -27.07
CA ASP A 719 3.26 3.49 -27.80
C ASP A 719 3.06 3.55 -29.33
N LEU A 720 2.49 4.64 -29.87
CA LEU A 720 2.32 4.82 -31.31
C LEU A 720 3.68 4.95 -32.02
N THR A 721 3.81 4.33 -33.20
CA THR A 721 5.03 4.38 -34.02
C THR A 721 5.40 5.81 -34.39
N LYS A 722 6.60 6.26 -34.02
CA LYS A 722 7.13 7.59 -34.38
C LYS A 722 7.07 7.79 -35.89
N THR A 723 6.37 8.84 -36.34
CA THR A 723 6.33 9.24 -37.76
C THR A 723 7.30 10.39 -38.02
N ASP A 724 7.51 10.76 -39.29
CA ASP A 724 8.28 11.95 -39.69
C ASP A 724 7.70 13.28 -39.16
N LEU A 725 6.46 13.26 -38.64
CA LEU A 725 5.75 14.40 -38.05
C LEU A 725 5.93 14.50 -36.52
N SER A 726 6.58 13.50 -35.91
CA SER A 726 6.90 13.47 -34.48
C SER A 726 8.04 14.44 -34.12
N ARG A 727 8.17 14.76 -32.82
CA ARG A 727 9.19 15.68 -32.30
C ARG A 727 10.55 14.97 -32.20
N GLU A 728 11.59 15.63 -32.72
CA GLU A 728 12.97 15.17 -32.58
C GLU A 728 13.59 15.62 -31.25
N PRO A 729 14.54 14.85 -30.68
CA PRO A 729 15.28 15.28 -29.50
C PRO A 729 16.19 16.47 -29.81
N LEU A 730 16.15 17.48 -28.94
CA LEU A 730 17.02 18.66 -29.03
C LEU A 730 18.28 18.45 -28.22
N LYS A 731 19.37 19.12 -28.60
CA LYS A 731 20.55 19.19 -27.72
C LYS A 731 20.20 19.96 -26.46
N LEU A 732 20.70 19.53 -25.31
CA LEU A 732 20.44 20.18 -24.02
C LEU A 732 20.78 21.69 -24.01
N SER A 733 21.82 22.10 -24.75
CA SER A 733 22.18 23.52 -24.94
C SER A 733 21.15 24.33 -25.72
N GLU A 734 20.46 23.71 -26.67
CA GLU A 734 19.39 24.34 -27.47
C GLU A 734 18.10 24.39 -26.64
N LEU A 735 17.77 23.30 -25.92
CA LEU A 735 16.62 23.26 -25.01
C LEU A 735 16.72 24.32 -23.91
N LYS A 736 17.89 24.47 -23.27
CA LYS A 736 18.15 25.51 -22.25
C LYS A 736 18.11 26.95 -22.78
N ALA A 737 18.22 27.15 -24.10
CA ALA A 737 18.10 28.46 -24.72
C ALA A 737 16.64 28.85 -25.05
N GLU A 738 15.69 27.91 -24.93
CA GLU A 738 14.26 28.12 -25.23
C GLU A 738 13.44 28.22 -23.94
N VAL A 739 12.68 29.30 -23.79
CA VAL A 739 11.78 29.53 -22.63
C VAL A 739 10.39 28.92 -22.87
N SER A 740 9.95 28.87 -24.13
CA SER A 740 8.68 28.25 -24.54
C SER A 740 8.87 26.80 -24.97
N PRO A 741 8.00 25.86 -24.57
CA PRO A 741 8.06 24.48 -25.06
C PRO A 741 7.66 24.38 -26.55
N ARG A 742 8.11 23.32 -27.23
CA ARG A 742 7.74 23.02 -28.62
C ARG A 742 6.59 22.04 -28.74
N ILE A 743 5.76 22.19 -29.78
CA ILE A 743 4.67 21.27 -30.14
C ILE A 743 4.99 20.52 -31.44
N SER A 744 4.65 19.23 -31.54
CA SER A 744 4.80 18.43 -32.76
C SER A 744 3.75 18.79 -33.81
N VAL A 745 3.98 18.37 -35.07
CA VAL A 745 2.98 18.51 -36.13
C VAL A 745 1.76 17.62 -35.87
N GLU A 746 1.97 16.42 -35.33
CA GLU A 746 0.92 15.47 -34.94
C GLU A 746 -0.05 16.10 -33.91
N ASP A 747 0.47 16.64 -32.80
CA ASP A 747 -0.34 17.30 -31.78
C ASP A 747 -1.05 18.55 -32.34
N LEU A 748 -0.41 19.31 -33.24
CA LEU A 748 -1.02 20.47 -33.87
C LEU A 748 -2.20 20.08 -34.77
N ILE A 749 -2.08 19.00 -35.56
CA ILE A 749 -3.14 18.46 -36.41
C ILE A 749 -4.32 17.97 -35.55
N ASP A 750 -4.03 17.15 -34.53
CA ASP A 750 -5.04 16.59 -33.62
C ASP A 750 -5.79 17.70 -32.86
N LEU A 751 -5.08 18.72 -32.35
CA LEU A 751 -5.69 19.82 -31.58
C LEU A 751 -6.43 20.85 -32.45
N CYS A 752 -6.08 20.97 -33.74
CA CYS A 752 -6.79 21.82 -34.71
C CYS A 752 -7.91 21.10 -35.47
N GLU A 753 -8.14 19.80 -35.21
CA GLU A 753 -9.13 18.95 -35.90
C GLU A 753 -8.95 18.91 -37.44
N LEU A 754 -7.70 19.06 -37.92
CA LEU A 754 -7.38 19.12 -39.35
C LEU A 754 -7.53 17.74 -40.00
N SER A 755 -8.36 17.64 -41.03
CA SER A 755 -8.62 16.39 -41.75
C SER A 755 -8.49 16.56 -43.26
N GLY A 756 -7.78 15.63 -43.89
CA GLY A 756 -7.65 15.55 -45.36
C GLY A 756 -8.84 14.84 -46.03
N PRO A 757 -8.86 14.76 -47.37
CA PRO A 757 -9.84 13.96 -48.11
C PRO A 757 -9.68 12.47 -47.75
N ALA A 758 -10.61 11.95 -46.95
CA ALA A 758 -10.46 10.68 -46.26
C ALA A 758 -10.93 9.46 -47.08
N TYR A 759 -10.22 8.34 -46.91
CA TYR A 759 -10.86 7.03 -46.92
C TYR A 759 -10.94 6.50 -45.48
N PHE A 760 -12.10 5.92 -45.14
CA PHE A 760 -12.49 5.35 -43.84
C PHE A 760 -12.82 6.34 -42.69
N LYS A 761 -14.11 6.72 -42.65
CA LYS A 761 -14.87 7.03 -41.41
C LYS A 761 -15.41 5.69 -40.82
N THR A 762 -15.99 5.58 -39.61
CA THR A 762 -17.04 6.42 -38.98
C THR A 762 -17.18 6.09 -37.45
N PRO A 763 -18.00 6.79 -36.59
CA PRO A 763 -17.49 7.89 -35.75
C PRO A 763 -18.10 7.94 -34.30
N VAL A 764 -18.24 9.18 -33.75
CA VAL A 764 -18.93 9.66 -32.51
C VAL A 764 -17.97 9.84 -31.32
N LYS A 765 -17.86 10.99 -30.62
CA LYS A 765 -18.32 12.40 -30.73
C LYS A 765 -17.25 13.30 -30.02
N ARG A 766 -17.19 14.64 -30.05
CA ARG A 766 -18.22 15.71 -30.21
C ARG A 766 -17.74 16.82 -31.15
N ALA A 767 -18.64 17.31 -32.01
CA ALA A 767 -18.55 18.70 -32.45
C ALA A 767 -18.67 19.62 -31.22
N ARG A 768 -17.64 20.42 -30.93
CA ARG A 768 -17.71 21.43 -29.87
C ARG A 768 -18.26 22.74 -30.44
N THR A 769 -19.47 23.10 -30.03
CA THR A 769 -20.00 24.47 -30.18
C THR A 769 -19.26 25.41 -29.23
N GLY A 770 -18.07 25.86 -29.62
CA GLY A 770 -17.24 26.78 -28.84
C GLY A 770 -15.93 27.14 -29.53
N LYS A 771 -15.30 28.25 -29.13
CA LYS A 771 -14.00 28.70 -29.68
C LYS A 771 -12.93 27.58 -29.53
N PRO A 772 -12.03 27.39 -30.51
CA PRO A 772 -11.04 26.31 -30.50
C PRO A 772 -10.11 26.38 -29.27
N LYS A 773 -9.58 25.23 -28.83
CA LYS A 773 -8.63 25.18 -27.70
C LYS A 773 -7.29 25.84 -28.02
N ILE A 774 -6.96 25.92 -29.31
CA ILE A 774 -5.67 26.30 -29.87
C ILE A 774 -5.85 27.47 -30.86
N LEU A 775 -4.81 28.29 -31.00
CA LEU A 775 -4.68 29.34 -32.00
C LEU A 775 -3.32 29.22 -32.68
N ALA A 776 -3.32 29.00 -33.98
CA ALA A 776 -2.13 29.03 -34.82
C ALA A 776 -1.82 30.48 -35.23
N VAL A 777 -0.61 30.96 -34.94
CA VAL A 777 -0.13 32.32 -35.23
C VAL A 777 1.05 32.23 -36.19
N ASP A 778 0.84 32.61 -37.44
CA ASP A 778 1.85 32.57 -38.48
C ASP A 778 2.61 33.90 -38.56
N ILE A 779 3.89 33.88 -38.18
CA ILE A 779 4.73 35.08 -38.12
C ILE A 779 5.54 35.35 -39.39
N ARG A 780 5.30 34.58 -40.46
CA ARG A 780 5.90 34.78 -41.79
C ARG A 780 5.35 36.05 -42.46
N SER A 781 5.95 36.39 -43.60
CA SER A 781 5.46 37.49 -44.45
C SER A 781 4.02 37.23 -44.91
N LEU A 782 3.27 38.30 -45.19
CA LEU A 782 1.91 38.19 -45.74
C LEU A 782 1.91 37.44 -47.08
N GLU A 783 2.98 37.55 -47.86
CA GLU A 783 3.18 36.81 -49.11
C GLU A 783 3.33 35.29 -48.85
N ASP A 784 4.19 34.90 -47.91
CA ASP A 784 4.39 33.48 -47.54
C ASP A 784 3.13 32.85 -46.93
N PHE A 785 2.35 33.63 -46.17
CA PHE A 785 1.05 33.22 -45.65
C PHE A 785 0.04 33.02 -46.78
N SER A 786 -0.02 33.97 -47.71
CA SER A 786 -0.90 33.90 -48.88
C SER A 786 -0.55 32.73 -49.80
N ARG A 787 0.73 32.37 -49.94
CA ARG A 787 1.18 31.19 -50.70
C ARG A 787 0.74 29.86 -50.09
N GLY A 788 0.44 29.80 -48.79
CA GLY A 788 -0.08 28.62 -48.12
C GLY A 788 -0.01 28.71 -46.59
N HIS A 789 -1.14 28.49 -45.91
CA HIS A 789 -1.25 28.60 -44.45
C HIS A 789 -2.12 27.50 -43.83
N ILE A 790 -2.04 27.30 -42.52
CA ILE A 790 -2.88 26.32 -41.80
C ILE A 790 -4.33 26.86 -41.73
N PRO A 791 -5.37 26.05 -42.04
CA PRO A 791 -6.76 26.48 -41.91
C PRO A 791 -7.06 27.09 -40.53
N GLY A 792 -7.62 28.30 -40.51
CA GLY A 792 -7.97 29.01 -39.27
C GLY A 792 -6.80 29.65 -38.50
N SER A 793 -5.56 29.64 -39.03
CA SER A 793 -4.47 30.43 -38.46
C SER A 793 -4.60 31.92 -38.77
N ILE A 794 -3.96 32.76 -37.96
CA ILE A 794 -3.88 34.21 -38.17
C ILE A 794 -2.45 34.62 -38.55
N ASN A 795 -2.31 35.56 -39.49
CA ASN A 795 -0.99 36.12 -39.83
C ASN A 795 -0.66 37.31 -38.93
N ILE A 796 0.48 37.24 -38.25
CA ILE A 796 1.02 38.31 -37.41
C ILE A 796 2.51 38.49 -37.77
N PRO A 797 2.86 39.24 -38.83
CA PRO A 797 4.25 39.35 -39.29
C PRO A 797 5.21 39.79 -38.18
N TYR A 798 6.35 39.11 -38.08
CA TYR A 798 7.34 39.30 -37.01
C TYR A 798 7.70 40.77 -36.73
N SER A 799 7.89 41.57 -37.78
CA SER A 799 8.29 43.00 -37.70
C SER A 799 7.18 43.97 -37.28
N SER A 800 5.92 43.52 -37.20
CA SER A 800 4.75 44.40 -36.99
C SER A 800 4.17 44.38 -35.56
N THR A 801 4.81 43.63 -34.65
CA THR A 801 4.16 43.21 -33.39
C THR A 801 4.76 43.83 -32.12
N PHE A 802 6.08 44.02 -32.10
CA PHE A 802 6.81 44.50 -30.93
C PHE A 802 7.51 45.83 -31.24
N GLY A 803 7.53 46.72 -30.26
CA GLY A 803 8.31 47.96 -30.30
C GLY A 803 9.82 47.71 -30.16
N ALA A 804 10.62 48.77 -30.25
CA ALA A 804 12.08 48.68 -30.10
C ALA A 804 12.51 48.09 -28.74
N GLU A 805 11.75 48.39 -27.68
CA GLU A 805 11.96 47.87 -26.33
C GLU A 805 11.30 46.49 -26.07
N GLY A 806 10.76 45.83 -27.12
CA GLY A 806 10.15 44.50 -27.03
C GLY A 806 8.73 44.45 -26.45
N GLU A 807 8.12 45.61 -26.19
CA GLU A 807 6.74 45.75 -25.73
C GLU A 807 5.71 45.55 -26.85
N LEU A 808 4.53 45.01 -26.51
CA LEU A 808 3.50 44.61 -27.47
C LEU A 808 2.74 45.84 -28.00
N LEU A 809 2.88 46.14 -29.30
CA LEU A 809 2.25 47.31 -29.91
C LEU A 809 0.72 47.17 -29.94
N GLN A 810 -0.02 48.20 -29.53
CA GLN A 810 -1.48 48.21 -29.65
C GLN A 810 -1.91 48.40 -31.11
N CYS A 811 -2.43 47.32 -31.72
CA CYS A 811 -2.99 47.34 -33.06
C CYS A 811 -4.17 46.33 -33.17
N PRO A 812 -4.95 46.33 -34.27
CA PRO A 812 -6.06 45.38 -34.43
C PRO A 812 -5.63 43.90 -34.36
N VAL A 813 -4.40 43.62 -34.77
CA VAL A 813 -3.82 42.27 -34.81
C VAL A 813 -3.45 41.77 -33.41
N THR A 814 -2.80 42.60 -32.59
CA THR A 814 -2.51 42.27 -31.17
C THR A 814 -3.77 42.28 -30.30
N SER A 815 -4.75 43.12 -30.64
CA SER A 815 -6.11 43.07 -30.03
C SER A 815 -6.80 41.72 -30.30
N THR A 816 -6.61 41.17 -31.50
CA THR A 816 -7.11 39.82 -31.85
C THR A 816 -6.41 38.76 -30.99
N LEU A 817 -5.08 38.84 -30.85
CA LEU A 817 -4.30 37.92 -29.99
C LEU A 817 -4.76 37.97 -28.53
N ALA A 818 -5.06 39.16 -27.99
CA ALA A 818 -5.62 39.33 -26.64
C ALA A 818 -6.98 38.63 -26.47
N GLY A 819 -7.81 38.58 -27.51
CA GLY A 819 -9.07 37.83 -27.53
C GLY A 819 -8.94 36.31 -27.40
N TYR A 820 -7.72 35.76 -27.51
CA TYR A 820 -7.37 34.35 -27.31
C TYR A 820 -6.41 34.12 -26.13
N ARG A 821 -6.21 35.12 -25.26
CA ARG A 821 -5.45 34.95 -24.01
C ARG A 821 -6.00 33.74 -23.23
N PHE A 822 -5.09 32.93 -22.66
CA PHE A 822 -5.36 31.63 -22.02
C PHE A 822 -5.77 30.46 -22.95
N ARG A 823 -5.76 30.61 -24.27
CA ARG A 823 -5.75 29.47 -25.22
C ARG A 823 -4.31 29.02 -25.49
N VAL A 824 -4.13 27.82 -26.04
CA VAL A 824 -2.81 27.38 -26.50
C VAL A 824 -2.46 28.15 -27.76
N ILE A 825 -1.38 28.92 -27.74
CA ILE A 825 -0.92 29.75 -28.86
C ILE A 825 0.29 29.05 -29.48
N VAL A 826 0.22 28.70 -30.77
CA VAL A 826 1.33 28.06 -31.48
C VAL A 826 1.92 29.00 -32.51
N ILE A 827 3.19 29.36 -32.32
CA ILE A 827 3.94 30.23 -33.22
C ILE A 827 4.48 29.40 -34.39
N LEU A 828 4.11 29.80 -35.61
CA LEU A 828 4.52 29.18 -36.87
C LEU A 828 5.49 30.09 -37.62
N SER A 829 6.61 29.53 -38.08
CA SER A 829 7.63 30.27 -38.83
C SER A 829 8.35 29.36 -39.82
N SER A 830 8.99 29.95 -40.84
CA SER A 830 10.02 29.28 -41.66
C SER A 830 11.40 29.29 -40.98
N ILE A 831 11.62 30.19 -40.01
CA ILE A 831 12.88 30.40 -39.30
C ILE A 831 12.63 30.18 -37.81
N MET A 832 13.20 29.11 -37.24
CA MET A 832 12.97 28.72 -35.84
C MET A 832 13.39 29.81 -34.85
N LYS A 833 14.54 30.47 -35.08
CA LYS A 833 15.02 31.57 -34.23
C LYS A 833 14.01 32.71 -34.11
N ASN A 834 13.27 33.01 -35.17
CA ASN A 834 12.24 34.06 -35.12
C ASN A 834 11.03 33.60 -34.29
N ALA A 835 10.64 32.33 -34.39
CA ALA A 835 9.53 31.80 -33.59
C ALA A 835 9.85 31.74 -32.10
N THR A 836 11.05 31.27 -31.72
CA THR A 836 11.48 31.22 -30.32
C THR A 836 11.66 32.61 -29.73
N THR A 837 12.24 33.55 -30.49
CA THR A 837 12.35 34.96 -30.06
C THR A 837 10.97 35.59 -29.85
N PHE A 838 10.05 35.41 -30.80
CA PHE A 838 8.66 35.92 -30.71
C PHE A 838 7.90 35.32 -29.52
N ALA A 839 8.05 34.00 -29.27
CA ALA A 839 7.47 33.33 -28.11
C ALA A 839 8.03 33.87 -26.78
N THR A 840 9.34 34.08 -26.69
CA THR A 840 9.98 34.71 -25.52
C THR A 840 9.45 36.13 -25.26
N HIS A 841 9.24 36.95 -26.30
CA HIS A 841 8.64 38.28 -26.11
C HIS A 841 7.19 38.21 -25.61
N LEU A 842 6.37 37.26 -26.11
CA LEU A 842 5.02 37.03 -25.57
C LEU A 842 5.06 36.61 -24.09
N LEU A 843 5.94 35.68 -23.72
CA LEU A 843 6.09 35.24 -22.33
C LEU A 843 6.52 36.39 -21.41
N LYS A 844 7.42 37.27 -21.86
CA LYS A 844 7.82 38.50 -21.13
C LYS A 844 6.66 39.48 -20.88
N VAL A 845 5.71 39.60 -21.82
CA VAL A 845 4.46 40.38 -21.60
C VAL A 845 3.35 39.53 -20.97
N ASN A 846 3.73 38.52 -20.18
CA ASN A 846 2.87 37.62 -19.42
C ASN A 846 1.75 36.98 -20.27
N PHE A 847 2.00 36.60 -21.53
CA PHE A 847 1.06 35.80 -22.32
C PHE A 847 1.26 34.29 -22.02
N PRO A 848 0.29 33.61 -21.39
CA PRO A 848 0.44 32.20 -21.05
C PRO A 848 0.16 31.30 -22.26
N ARG A 849 0.59 30.04 -22.14
CA ARG A 849 0.30 28.91 -23.04
C ARG A 849 0.86 29.07 -24.46
N VAL A 850 2.03 29.68 -24.58
CA VAL A 850 2.73 29.89 -25.85
C VAL A 850 3.68 28.71 -26.14
N CYS A 851 3.54 28.12 -27.33
CA CYS A 851 4.40 27.07 -27.88
C CYS A 851 4.98 27.48 -29.24
N VAL A 852 6.06 26.83 -29.66
CA VAL A 852 6.62 26.93 -31.01
C VAL A 852 6.42 25.61 -31.77
N LEU A 853 6.02 25.66 -33.05
CA LEU A 853 5.92 24.45 -33.88
C LEU A 853 7.31 23.86 -34.17
N ASP A 854 7.54 22.59 -33.80
CA ASP A 854 8.77 21.88 -34.09
C ASP A 854 9.01 21.70 -35.60
N GLY A 855 10.23 21.97 -36.07
CA GLY A 855 10.58 22.00 -37.50
C GLY A 855 9.88 23.10 -38.33
N GLY A 856 9.02 23.91 -37.71
CA GLY A 856 8.33 25.02 -38.34
C GLY A 856 7.42 24.64 -39.51
N MET A 857 7.08 25.63 -40.34
CA MET A 857 6.17 25.46 -41.48
C MET A 857 6.69 24.51 -42.56
N ASN A 858 7.96 24.10 -42.53
CA ASN A 858 8.50 23.13 -43.48
C ASN A 858 8.03 21.70 -43.18
N LYS A 859 7.97 21.27 -41.90
CA LYS A 859 7.38 19.97 -41.53
C LYS A 859 5.88 19.89 -41.84
N MET A 860 5.15 21.03 -41.87
CA MET A 860 3.74 21.04 -42.28
C MET A 860 3.53 20.86 -43.80
N LYS A 861 4.47 21.27 -44.66
CA LYS A 861 4.30 21.20 -46.13
C LYS A 861 4.14 19.78 -46.65
N SER A 862 4.79 18.79 -46.05
CA SER A 862 4.70 17.38 -46.43
C SER A 862 3.32 16.76 -46.16
N THR A 863 2.50 17.37 -45.30
CA THR A 863 1.19 16.84 -44.90
C THR A 863 0.08 17.06 -45.93
N GLY A 864 0.25 18.03 -46.85
CA GLY A 864 -0.81 18.46 -47.77
C GLY A 864 -1.99 19.21 -47.12
N LEU A 865 -1.96 19.47 -45.81
CA LEU A 865 -3.07 20.08 -45.04
C LEU A 865 -3.06 21.63 -45.03
N LEU A 866 -2.37 22.26 -45.99
CA LEU A 866 -2.28 23.73 -46.10
C LEU A 866 -3.39 24.29 -47.00
N THR A 867 -4.05 25.34 -46.54
CA THR A 867 -4.91 26.18 -47.38
C THR A 867 -4.02 26.95 -48.35
N VAL A 868 -4.06 26.56 -49.62
CA VAL A 868 -3.43 27.29 -50.73
C VAL A 868 -4.52 28.02 -51.54
N PRO A 869 -4.23 29.21 -52.11
CA PRO A 869 -5.16 29.86 -53.02
C PRO A 869 -5.44 28.94 -54.20
N SER A 870 -6.70 28.87 -54.64
CA SER A 870 -7.02 28.28 -55.93
C SER A 870 -6.23 29.02 -57.01
N PRO A 871 -5.57 28.32 -57.96
CA PRO A 871 -4.94 29.00 -59.08
C PRO A 871 -6.03 29.78 -59.82
N GLN A 872 -5.81 31.09 -59.98
CA GLN A 872 -6.63 31.90 -60.88
C GLN A 872 -6.36 31.39 -62.30
N ILE A 873 -7.37 30.77 -62.90
CA ILE A 873 -7.40 30.34 -64.31
C ILE A 873 -7.78 31.55 -65.16
#